data_AF-A0A9P1ASQ8-F1
#
_entry.id   AF-A0A9P1ASQ8-F1
#
_cell.length_a   1.000
_cell.length_b   1.000
_cell.length_c   1.000
_cell.angle_alpha   90.00
_cell.angle_beta   90.00
_cell.angle_gamma   90.00
#
_symmetry.space_group_name_H-M   'P 1'
#
loop_
_entity.id
_entity.type
_entity.pdbx_description
1 polymer ?
#
loop_
_entity_poly.entity_id
_entity_poly.type
_entity_poly.pdbx_seq_one_letter_code
_entity_poly.pdbx_strand_id
1 'polypeptide(L)'
;MRISTVDQNRCFYTPVLSSIKGDGEKCRSKVLRMALSNKQYSRLDEAMAPPRSLFKTIVFLVFVGCSFLFIHTLMSRSGDRENGQELASPTFKEFYECVYPKLYPLKGNYEEFWYSFVNLTKECDNLDALKALDIRPVENTDEVKYVAYPKKDEDITMVTLGVGHDVDAEVKLKELYPKTEFFGVDPIGEGNKDIYERKLNGTFFQIAVSGSGGMFKSHVFRKGYGNEMTMHIGAGYFFGEMLRKPKIDVLWIDTEGHEYTVLELLHRGGEFEKRGVKVCQMNVEMHKDTYKESQGEKQKFHDFVWKVLEDGKYVMLKPFFVSWRNKGFIRTFIVNVADKQCTDFRLGHPSNRAFALLLAALLCSFWLSISFLQDNALIEVRTASPIFQAYNECVYPKLEPFKGNYEQFWHSFVNSTKECDDLDALNALDIRVVENRDEAKYVAFPKKNEAITMVTLGIGHDVSAEIKLKELYPNTEFHGIDPIDEGNRDLYQDNLGGSFYQVAASGSSGIYKSFVFRVASEKYSKGYRDEMTMHIGAGYFFGEMLRKPKIDVLWIDTEGHEYTVLELLHRGGEFEKRGVKVCQMNVEMHKDLHEESQGEKQKFHDFVWKVLEDGKYVMLKPFFVSSYKGFIRTFIVNVADKECTDLYLTPE
;
A
#
# COMPACT_ATOMS: atom_id res chain seq x y z
N MET A 1 72.42 -4.98 28.56
CA MET A 1 73.55 -4.59 27.67
C MET A 1 73.21 -5.03 26.24
N ARG A 2 74.02 -4.69 25.24
CA ARG A 2 73.82 -4.93 23.79
C ARG A 2 73.45 -6.39 23.39
N ILE A 3 72.59 -6.53 22.35
CA ILE A 3 72.70 -7.45 21.17
C ILE A 3 72.59 -8.98 21.45
N SER A 4 72.03 -9.87 20.61
CA SER A 4 70.99 -9.92 19.54
C SER A 4 70.75 -11.43 19.22
N THR A 5 69.95 -11.97 18.26
CA THR A 5 69.03 -11.54 17.17
C THR A 5 67.97 -12.68 17.02
N VAL A 6 66.93 -12.63 16.19
CA VAL A 6 66.79 -13.17 14.79
C VAL A 6 65.25 -13.25 14.61
N ASP A 7 64.50 -12.53 13.77
CA ASP A 7 64.51 -12.27 12.31
C ASP A 7 64.21 -13.48 11.40
N GLN A 8 63.15 -13.41 10.58
CA GLN A 8 63.18 -13.92 9.19
C GLN A 8 61.90 -13.57 8.38
N ASN A 9 62.11 -12.87 7.24
CA ASN A 9 61.39 -12.99 5.95
C ASN A 9 59.88 -12.59 5.85
N ARG A 10 59.34 -12.03 4.75
CA ARG A 10 59.90 -11.50 3.46
C ARG A 10 58.84 -10.72 2.64
N CYS A 11 59.28 -9.68 1.89
CA CYS A 11 58.81 -9.27 0.54
C CYS A 11 57.34 -8.77 0.32
N PHE A 12 56.99 -7.92 -0.67
CA PHE A 12 57.73 -7.08 -1.64
C PHE A 12 56.83 -5.94 -2.23
N TYR A 13 57.47 -4.96 -2.91
CA TYR A 13 56.98 -4.05 -3.96
C TYR A 13 56.20 -2.73 -3.64
N THR A 14 56.86 -1.63 -4.03
CA THR A 14 56.36 -0.32 -4.50
C THR A 14 56.37 -0.31 -6.06
N PRO A 15 56.08 0.76 -6.86
CA PRO A 15 55.95 2.19 -6.53
C PRO A 15 54.85 2.99 -7.26
N VAL A 16 54.78 4.31 -6.98
CA VAL A 16 54.08 5.32 -7.79
C VAL A 16 54.98 6.55 -8.01
N LEU A 17 54.95 7.09 -9.23
CA LEU A 17 55.57 8.34 -9.70
C LEU A 17 54.44 9.37 -9.94
N SER A 18 54.61 10.70 -9.90
CA SER A 18 55.80 11.54 -9.73
C SER A 18 55.43 12.96 -9.22
N SER A 19 56.44 13.83 -9.09
CA SER A 19 56.36 15.26 -8.69
C SER A 19 55.42 16.14 -9.54
N ILE A 20 55.06 17.36 -9.10
CA ILE A 20 55.84 18.59 -9.38
C ILE A 20 55.69 19.67 -8.29
N LYS A 21 56.77 20.45 -8.14
CA LYS A 21 57.03 21.73 -7.44
C LYS A 21 55.82 22.62 -7.06
N GLY A 22 55.89 23.42 -6.00
CA GLY A 22 56.99 23.64 -5.05
C GLY A 22 56.80 24.90 -4.19
N ASP A 23 57.77 25.15 -3.28
CA ASP A 23 58.13 26.36 -2.52
C ASP A 23 57.04 27.37 -2.07
N GLY A 24 56.96 27.78 -0.79
CA GLY A 24 57.75 27.36 0.38
C GLY A 24 57.79 28.42 1.49
N GLU A 25 58.00 27.96 2.73
CA GLU A 25 58.43 28.74 3.91
C GLU A 25 57.43 29.78 4.52
N LYS A 26 57.38 30.03 5.84
CA LYS A 26 57.99 29.37 7.01
C LYS A 26 57.22 29.72 8.31
N CYS A 27 57.24 28.79 9.27
CA CYS A 27 57.52 28.94 10.73
C CYS A 27 57.08 30.22 11.52
N ARG A 28 56.69 30.14 12.80
CA ARG A 28 56.48 29.00 13.73
C ARG A 28 55.69 29.44 14.99
N SER A 29 55.27 28.42 15.74
CA SER A 29 54.86 28.39 17.17
C SER A 29 55.46 29.48 18.10
N LYS A 30 54.77 29.89 19.18
CA LYS A 30 54.62 29.05 20.40
C LYS A 30 53.46 29.42 21.33
N VAL A 31 53.05 28.42 22.12
CA VAL A 31 52.08 28.50 23.22
C VAL A 31 52.74 28.99 24.52
N LEU A 32 52.02 29.77 25.32
CA LEU A 32 52.15 29.74 26.78
C LEU A 32 50.78 29.94 27.47
N ARG A 33 50.63 29.38 28.67
CA ARG A 33 49.52 29.63 29.61
C ARG A 33 49.79 30.98 30.34
N MET A 34 48.92 31.60 31.14
CA MET A 34 47.98 31.04 32.11
C MET A 34 47.07 32.11 32.76
N ALA A 35 45.79 31.79 32.95
CA ALA A 35 44.88 32.19 34.05
C ALA A 35 44.56 33.68 34.41
N LEU A 36 43.31 33.87 34.85
CA LEU A 36 42.76 34.96 35.71
C LEU A 36 42.74 36.42 35.18
N SER A 37 41.52 36.92 34.92
CA SER A 37 40.77 37.69 35.94
C SER A 37 39.28 37.83 35.55
N ASN A 38 38.48 38.52 36.36
CA ASN A 38 37.02 38.63 36.25
C ASN A 38 36.59 40.11 36.35
N LYS A 39 35.39 40.45 35.82
CA LYS A 39 34.78 41.78 35.69
C LYS A 39 35.48 42.76 34.72
N GLN A 40 34.94 42.88 33.51
CA GLN A 40 34.30 44.11 33.00
C GLN A 40 33.94 43.94 31.52
N TYR A 41 32.65 43.83 31.20
CA TYR A 41 32.01 44.47 30.04
C TYR A 41 30.49 44.20 30.10
N SER A 42 29.80 45.07 30.82
CA SER A 42 28.35 45.27 30.70
C SER A 42 28.10 46.74 30.37
N ARG A 43 26.99 47.02 29.68
CA ARG A 43 26.68 48.29 28.99
C ARG A 43 27.50 48.56 27.73
N LEU A 44 26.97 48.06 26.60
CA LEU A 44 26.83 48.83 25.36
C LEU A 44 25.76 48.14 24.50
N ASP A 45 24.52 48.29 24.96
CA ASP A 45 23.30 47.80 24.31
C ASP A 45 22.52 48.99 23.70
N GLU A 46 21.45 48.67 22.96
CA GLU A 46 20.38 49.61 22.55
C GLU A 46 20.74 50.75 21.58
N ALA A 47 20.95 50.38 20.31
CA ALA A 47 20.43 51.17 19.20
C ALA A 47 19.92 50.24 18.07
N MET A 48 18.80 50.62 17.44
CA MET A 48 18.24 49.99 16.22
C MET A 48 17.78 48.51 16.33
N ALA A 49 16.93 48.21 17.32
CA ALA A 49 15.94 47.15 17.19
C ALA A 49 14.52 47.74 17.42
N PRO A 50 13.52 47.49 16.55
CA PRO A 50 12.16 47.95 16.80
C PRO A 50 11.58 47.21 18.02
N PRO A 51 10.75 47.86 18.87
CA PRO A 51 10.25 47.25 20.08
C PRO A 51 9.41 46.00 19.74
N ARG A 52 9.59 44.91 20.51
CA ARG A 52 8.94 43.61 20.26
C ARG A 52 7.41 43.67 20.15
N SER A 53 6.78 44.70 20.73
CA SER A 53 5.36 45.02 20.51
C SER A 53 5.06 45.37 19.05
N LEU A 54 5.80 46.32 18.45
CA LEU A 54 5.56 46.80 17.09
C LEU A 54 5.74 45.68 16.06
N PHE A 55 6.74 44.81 16.23
CA PHE A 55 6.93 43.65 15.36
C PHE A 55 5.76 42.67 15.43
N LYS A 56 5.25 42.37 16.63
CA LYS A 56 4.03 41.56 16.81
C LYS A 56 2.80 42.22 16.18
N THR A 57 2.64 43.54 16.32
CA THR A 57 1.54 44.29 15.69
C THR A 57 1.63 44.26 14.16
N ILE A 58 2.81 44.40 13.58
CA ILE A 58 3.02 44.31 12.12
C ILE A 58 2.70 42.91 11.62
N VAL A 59 3.22 41.85 12.27
CA VAL A 59 2.91 40.46 11.90
C VAL A 59 1.41 40.16 12.02
N PHE A 60 0.75 40.65 13.08
CA PHE A 60 -0.70 40.50 13.24
C PHE A 60 -1.50 41.25 12.17
N LEU A 61 -1.13 42.48 11.82
CA LEU A 61 -1.78 43.25 10.75
C LEU A 61 -1.56 42.62 9.37
N VAL A 62 -0.40 42.05 9.10
CA VAL A 62 -0.14 41.25 7.88
C VAL A 62 -0.99 39.98 7.88
N PHE A 63 -1.09 39.26 9.00
CA PHE A 63 -1.90 38.06 9.11
C PHE A 63 -3.40 38.35 8.91
N VAL A 64 -3.92 39.42 9.53
CA VAL A 64 -5.29 39.90 9.34
C VAL A 64 -5.52 40.37 7.91
N GLY A 65 -4.59 41.11 7.31
CA GLY A 65 -4.66 41.54 5.91
C GLY A 65 -4.69 40.37 4.93
N CYS A 66 -3.82 39.38 5.11
CA CYS A 66 -3.82 38.14 4.33
C CYS A 66 -5.09 37.32 4.55
N SER A 67 -5.62 37.29 5.78
CA SER A 67 -6.88 36.61 6.10
C SER A 67 -8.08 37.30 5.44
N PHE A 68 -8.13 38.64 5.41
CA PHE A 68 -9.15 39.40 4.68
C PHE A 68 -9.02 39.21 3.16
N LEU A 69 -7.81 39.16 2.62
CA LEU A 69 -7.57 38.83 1.19
C LEU A 69 -8.00 37.40 0.86
N PHE A 70 -7.73 36.43 1.74
CA PHE A 70 -8.12 35.04 1.58
C PHE A 70 -9.64 34.86 1.69
N ILE A 71 -10.28 35.52 2.67
CA ILE A 71 -11.74 35.56 2.83
C ILE A 71 -12.40 36.28 1.65
N HIS A 72 -11.86 37.41 1.17
CA HIS A 72 -12.37 38.07 -0.03
C HIS A 72 -12.22 37.18 -1.27
N THR A 73 -11.12 36.42 -1.39
CA THR A 73 -10.91 35.47 -2.49
C THR A 73 -11.87 34.27 -2.38
N LEU A 74 -12.18 33.81 -1.16
CA LEU A 74 -13.19 32.77 -0.90
C LEU A 74 -14.61 33.25 -1.19
N MET A 75 -14.97 34.47 -0.75
CA MET A 75 -16.31 35.04 -0.95
C MET A 75 -16.54 35.44 -2.41
N SER A 76 -15.52 35.98 -3.08
CA SER A 76 -15.49 36.16 -4.54
C SER A 76 -15.45 34.83 -5.33
N ARG A 77 -15.41 33.69 -4.63
CA ARG A 77 -15.50 32.33 -5.20
C ARG A 77 -16.66 31.52 -4.61
N SER A 78 -17.49 32.15 -3.77
CA SER A 78 -18.73 31.58 -3.21
C SER A 78 -19.97 32.38 -3.60
N GLY A 79 -19.84 33.38 -4.47
CA GLY A 79 -20.96 34.11 -5.07
C GLY A 79 -21.67 33.30 -6.16
N ASP A 80 -20.91 32.53 -6.94
CA ASP A 80 -21.44 31.78 -8.08
C ASP A 80 -21.87 30.38 -7.66
N ARG A 81 -23.15 30.25 -7.31
CA ARG A 81 -23.80 28.97 -6.96
C ARG A 81 -25.20 28.81 -7.55
N GLU A 82 -25.37 29.22 -8.81
CA GLU A 82 -26.52 28.84 -9.63
C GLU A 82 -26.15 27.72 -10.60
N ASN A 83 -26.85 26.58 -10.51
CA ASN A 83 -26.95 25.47 -11.48
C ASN A 83 -25.66 24.88 -12.10
N GLY A 84 -25.46 23.56 -11.93
CA GLY A 84 -24.27 22.81 -12.36
C GLY A 84 -24.05 22.63 -13.87
N GLN A 85 -24.53 23.54 -14.71
CA GLN A 85 -24.45 23.48 -16.18
C GLN A 85 -23.16 24.11 -16.74
N GLU A 86 -22.46 24.94 -15.96
CA GLU A 86 -21.26 25.68 -16.40
C GLU A 86 -19.96 24.84 -16.38
N LEU A 87 -19.97 23.65 -15.75
CA LEU A 87 -18.78 22.79 -15.57
C LEU A 87 -18.65 21.66 -16.63
N ALA A 88 -19.45 21.73 -17.69
CA ALA A 88 -19.45 20.78 -18.81
C ALA A 88 -18.56 21.27 -19.97
N SER A 89 -17.82 20.37 -20.61
CA SER A 89 -17.09 20.70 -21.84
C SER A 89 -18.04 20.77 -23.05
N PRO A 90 -17.68 21.48 -24.14
CA PRO A 90 -18.51 21.54 -25.34
C PRO A 90 -18.84 20.14 -25.91
N THR A 91 -17.86 19.23 -25.90
CA THR A 91 -18.04 17.84 -26.31
C THR A 91 -19.02 17.07 -25.42
N PHE A 92 -19.01 17.30 -24.10
CA PHE A 92 -20.04 16.73 -23.23
C PHE A 92 -21.42 17.32 -23.54
N LYS A 93 -21.50 18.64 -23.76
CA LYS A 93 -22.78 19.31 -24.00
C LYS A 93 -23.48 18.77 -25.25
N GLU A 94 -22.79 18.68 -26.39
CA GLU A 94 -23.37 18.11 -27.62
C GLU A 94 -23.79 16.65 -27.43
N PHE A 95 -23.00 15.85 -26.71
CA PHE A 95 -23.34 14.47 -26.37
C PHE A 95 -24.62 14.38 -25.52
N TYR A 96 -24.69 15.16 -24.44
CA TYR A 96 -25.84 15.21 -23.53
C TYR A 96 -27.11 15.65 -24.25
N GLU A 97 -27.05 16.71 -25.05
CA GLU A 97 -28.20 17.20 -25.84
C GLU A 97 -28.68 16.16 -26.86
N CYS A 98 -27.82 15.25 -27.32
CA CYS A 98 -28.18 14.14 -28.21
C CYS A 98 -28.76 12.90 -27.48
N VAL A 99 -28.23 12.51 -26.31
CA VAL A 99 -28.66 11.27 -25.62
C VAL A 99 -29.75 11.48 -24.57
N TYR A 100 -29.72 12.59 -23.82
CA TYR A 100 -30.62 12.80 -22.68
C TYR A 100 -32.12 12.76 -23.08
N PRO A 101 -32.57 13.43 -24.16
CA PRO A 101 -34.00 13.41 -24.54
C PRO A 101 -34.51 12.01 -24.93
N LYS A 102 -33.62 11.10 -25.33
CA LYS A 102 -33.95 9.74 -25.77
C LYS A 102 -33.98 8.75 -24.62
N LEU A 103 -33.08 8.93 -23.64
CA LEU A 103 -33.00 8.08 -22.45
C LEU A 103 -33.99 8.51 -21.36
N TYR A 104 -34.38 9.79 -21.29
CA TYR A 104 -35.28 10.34 -20.27
C TYR A 104 -36.64 9.60 -20.15
N PRO A 105 -37.33 9.21 -21.25
CA PRO A 105 -38.55 8.40 -21.18
C PRO A 105 -38.39 7.03 -20.50
N LEU A 106 -37.15 6.53 -20.35
CA LEU A 106 -36.83 5.24 -19.76
C LEU A 106 -36.28 5.35 -18.32
N LYS A 107 -36.21 6.56 -17.73
CA LYS A 107 -35.69 6.75 -16.36
C LYS A 107 -36.60 6.04 -15.35
N GLY A 108 -36.02 5.11 -14.58
CA GLY A 108 -36.70 4.23 -13.63
C GLY A 108 -37.19 2.90 -14.23
N ASN A 109 -37.12 2.69 -15.55
CA ASN A 109 -37.48 1.44 -16.21
C ASN A 109 -36.22 0.68 -16.63
N TYR A 110 -35.55 0.03 -15.66
CA TYR A 110 -34.26 -0.65 -15.86
C TYR A 110 -34.30 -1.74 -16.94
N GLU A 111 -35.45 -2.39 -17.13
CA GLU A 111 -35.64 -3.47 -18.09
C GLU A 111 -35.60 -2.97 -19.53
N GLU A 112 -36.44 -1.96 -19.84
CA GLU A 112 -36.48 -1.34 -21.17
C GLU A 112 -35.21 -0.51 -21.44
N PHE A 113 -34.70 0.20 -20.42
CA PHE A 113 -33.46 0.98 -20.53
C PHE A 113 -32.30 0.12 -21.03
N TRP A 114 -32.13 -1.08 -20.47
CA TRP A 114 -31.06 -2.01 -20.87
C TRP A 114 -31.13 -2.41 -22.34
N TYR A 115 -32.29 -2.84 -22.83
CA TYR A 115 -32.42 -3.32 -24.22
C TYR A 115 -32.47 -2.19 -25.26
N SER A 116 -33.03 -1.03 -24.91
CA SER A 116 -33.16 0.10 -25.83
C SER A 116 -31.97 1.07 -25.83
N PHE A 117 -31.13 1.11 -24.79
CA PHE A 117 -29.98 2.02 -24.67
C PHE A 117 -29.13 2.08 -25.94
N VAL A 118 -28.69 0.91 -26.44
CA VAL A 118 -27.80 0.80 -27.61
C VAL A 118 -28.45 1.38 -28.88
N ASN A 119 -29.74 1.10 -29.09
CA ASN A 119 -30.45 1.57 -30.28
C ASN A 119 -30.75 3.08 -30.24
N LEU A 120 -30.94 3.65 -29.05
CA LEU A 120 -31.21 5.08 -28.86
C LEU A 120 -29.95 5.96 -28.92
N THR A 121 -28.80 5.43 -28.47
CA THR A 121 -27.57 6.22 -28.32
C THR A 121 -26.61 6.15 -29.51
N LYS A 122 -26.58 5.04 -30.27
CA LYS A 122 -25.65 4.81 -31.40
C LYS A 122 -25.54 5.92 -32.46
N GLU A 123 -26.59 6.72 -32.68
CA GLU A 123 -26.52 7.83 -33.64
C GLU A 123 -25.73 9.04 -33.11
N CYS A 124 -25.62 9.19 -31.79
CA CYS A 124 -24.80 10.22 -31.13
C CYS A 124 -23.29 9.96 -31.22
N ASP A 125 -22.87 8.78 -31.71
CA ASP A 125 -21.46 8.43 -31.94
C ASP A 125 -20.77 9.23 -33.06
N ASN A 126 -21.53 10.04 -33.81
CA ASN A 126 -21.08 10.71 -35.03
C ASN A 126 -21.13 12.25 -34.95
N LEU A 127 -21.36 12.81 -33.75
CA LEU A 127 -21.39 14.26 -33.48
C LEU A 127 -20.07 14.94 -33.87
N ASP A 128 -20.15 16.19 -34.33
CA ASP A 128 -18.98 16.93 -34.83
C ASP A 128 -17.93 17.17 -33.73
N ALA A 129 -18.33 17.49 -32.49
CA ALA A 129 -17.37 17.64 -31.39
C ALA A 129 -16.63 16.33 -31.00
N LEU A 130 -17.12 15.15 -31.41
CA LEU A 130 -16.42 13.88 -31.19
C LEU A 130 -15.33 13.62 -32.23
N LYS A 131 -15.41 14.21 -33.43
CA LYS A 131 -14.39 14.05 -34.49
C LYS A 131 -13.02 14.57 -34.04
N ALA A 132 -13.00 15.51 -33.09
CA ALA A 132 -11.79 16.01 -32.47
C ALA A 132 -11.02 14.94 -31.66
N LEU A 133 -11.67 13.87 -31.19
CA LEU A 133 -11.05 12.83 -30.35
C LEU A 133 -10.24 11.79 -31.13
N ASP A 134 -10.40 11.70 -32.46
CA ASP A 134 -9.72 10.71 -33.33
C ASP A 134 -9.88 9.27 -32.80
N ILE A 135 -11.15 8.85 -32.66
CA ILE A 135 -11.53 7.52 -32.16
C ILE A 135 -11.46 6.51 -33.32
N ARG A 136 -10.68 5.45 -33.15
CA ARG A 136 -10.52 4.37 -34.14
C ARG A 136 -10.70 2.99 -33.50
N PRO A 137 -11.13 1.98 -34.27
CA PRO A 137 -11.22 0.60 -33.79
C PRO A 137 -9.83 -0.04 -33.62
N VAL A 138 -9.73 -0.92 -32.64
CA VAL A 138 -8.67 -1.91 -32.44
C VAL A 138 -9.35 -3.27 -32.41
N GLU A 139 -9.28 -3.98 -33.54
CA GLU A 139 -9.95 -5.28 -33.73
C GLU A 139 -9.25 -6.38 -32.93
N ASN A 140 -10.01 -7.23 -32.23
CA ASN A 140 -9.53 -8.48 -31.62
C ASN A 140 -9.88 -9.68 -32.52
N THR A 141 -9.73 -10.92 -32.04
CA THR A 141 -10.17 -12.13 -32.79
C THR A 141 -11.69 -12.32 -32.80
N ASP A 142 -12.37 -11.86 -31.75
CA ASP A 142 -13.82 -12.02 -31.52
C ASP A 142 -14.58 -10.67 -31.42
N GLU A 143 -13.87 -9.54 -31.34
CA GLU A 143 -14.46 -8.25 -30.98
C GLU A 143 -13.77 -7.01 -31.58
N VAL A 144 -14.26 -5.82 -31.21
CA VAL A 144 -13.65 -4.54 -31.57
C VAL A 144 -13.67 -3.61 -30.35
N LYS A 145 -12.49 -3.36 -29.77
CA LYS A 145 -12.29 -2.30 -28.77
C LYS A 145 -12.03 -0.96 -29.50
N TYR A 146 -12.18 0.18 -28.82
CA TYR A 146 -11.93 1.50 -29.40
C TYR A 146 -10.88 2.28 -28.63
N VAL A 147 -10.14 3.15 -29.31
CA VAL A 147 -9.16 4.06 -28.70
C VAL A 147 -9.28 5.44 -29.33
N ALA A 148 -9.22 6.49 -28.52
CA ALA A 148 -9.04 7.89 -28.89
C ALA A 148 -7.53 8.20 -28.95
N TYR A 149 -7.03 8.60 -30.11
CA TYR A 149 -5.60 8.54 -30.41
C TYR A 149 -4.86 9.77 -29.86
N PRO A 150 -3.90 9.62 -28.91
CA PRO A 150 -3.07 10.74 -28.46
C PRO A 150 -2.24 11.30 -29.62
N LYS A 151 -2.36 12.61 -29.85
CA LYS A 151 -1.71 13.32 -30.97
C LYS A 151 -0.33 13.86 -30.61
N LYS A 152 0.33 13.17 -29.68
CA LYS A 152 1.63 13.47 -29.09
C LYS A 152 2.39 12.16 -28.94
N ASP A 153 3.69 12.21 -29.16
CA ASP A 153 4.61 11.13 -28.81
C ASP A 153 4.89 11.19 -27.29
N GLU A 154 3.91 10.78 -26.48
CA GLU A 154 3.99 10.69 -25.02
C GLU A 154 3.85 9.23 -24.54
N ASP A 155 4.43 8.91 -23.39
CA ASP A 155 4.38 7.57 -22.80
C ASP A 155 2.96 7.30 -22.27
N ILE A 156 2.39 6.14 -22.62
CA ILE A 156 0.98 5.81 -22.39
C ILE A 156 0.88 4.79 -21.24
N THR A 157 0.07 5.06 -20.22
CA THR A 157 -0.24 4.04 -19.20
C THR A 157 -1.49 3.25 -19.59
N MET A 158 -1.35 1.95 -19.85
CA MET A 158 -2.46 1.05 -20.14
C MET A 158 -2.66 0.01 -19.03
N VAL A 159 -3.92 -0.21 -18.65
CA VAL A 159 -4.33 -1.26 -17.70
C VAL A 159 -5.43 -2.13 -18.30
N THR A 160 -5.27 -3.45 -18.23
CA THR A 160 -6.31 -4.44 -18.55
C THR A 160 -6.74 -5.15 -17.26
N LEU A 161 -8.00 -4.99 -16.86
CA LEU A 161 -8.64 -5.71 -15.76
C LEU A 161 -9.48 -6.85 -16.33
N GLY A 162 -9.12 -8.09 -15.98
CA GLY A 162 -9.57 -9.29 -16.68
C GLY A 162 -8.74 -9.51 -17.93
N VAL A 163 -7.72 -10.37 -17.83
CA VAL A 163 -6.82 -10.68 -18.94
C VAL A 163 -7.23 -12.01 -19.53
N GLY A 164 -7.87 -11.97 -20.70
CA GLY A 164 -8.20 -13.18 -21.44
C GLY A 164 -6.95 -13.91 -21.96
N HIS A 165 -7.17 -15.14 -22.46
CA HIS A 165 -6.15 -15.89 -23.19
C HIS A 165 -5.81 -15.30 -24.57
N ASP A 166 -6.46 -14.20 -24.96
CA ASP A 166 -6.15 -13.37 -26.12
C ASP A 166 -5.80 -11.94 -25.65
N VAL A 167 -4.80 -11.34 -26.30
CA VAL A 167 -4.33 -9.97 -26.07
C VAL A 167 -3.92 -9.30 -27.39
N ASP A 168 -4.39 -9.82 -28.53
CA ASP A 168 -3.97 -9.30 -29.83
C ASP A 168 -4.46 -7.85 -30.06
N ALA A 169 -5.48 -7.40 -29.33
CA ALA A 169 -5.84 -5.99 -29.20
C ALA A 169 -4.77 -5.14 -28.48
N GLU A 170 -4.23 -5.58 -27.33
CA GLU A 170 -3.09 -4.93 -26.65
C GLU A 170 -1.84 -4.92 -27.55
N VAL A 171 -1.57 -6.00 -28.28
CA VAL A 171 -0.45 -6.09 -29.22
C VAL A 171 -0.59 -5.05 -30.34
N LYS A 172 -1.78 -4.93 -30.95
CA LYS A 172 -2.05 -3.89 -31.94
C LYS A 172 -1.91 -2.48 -31.36
N LEU A 173 -2.28 -2.26 -30.09
CA LEU A 173 -2.01 -0.99 -29.43
C LEU A 173 -0.51 -0.74 -29.23
N LYS A 174 0.28 -1.77 -28.88
CA LYS A 174 1.74 -1.70 -28.75
C LYS A 174 2.43 -1.40 -30.08
N GLU A 175 1.94 -1.94 -31.19
CA GLU A 175 2.44 -1.62 -32.54
C GLU A 175 2.18 -0.17 -32.93
N LEU A 176 1.01 0.37 -32.54
CA LEU A 176 0.64 1.77 -32.76
C LEU A 176 1.37 2.74 -31.81
N TYR A 177 1.64 2.31 -30.57
CA TYR A 177 2.26 3.09 -29.51
C TYR A 177 3.32 2.28 -28.75
N PRO A 178 4.56 2.17 -29.29
CA PRO A 178 5.62 1.34 -28.69
C PRO A 178 6.10 1.79 -27.31
N LYS A 179 5.71 2.98 -26.85
CA LYS A 179 5.97 3.52 -25.50
C LYS A 179 4.81 3.31 -24.52
N THR A 180 3.91 2.38 -24.81
CA THR A 180 2.84 2.01 -23.88
C THR A 180 3.39 1.11 -22.78
N GLU A 181 3.16 1.49 -21.53
CA GLU A 181 3.46 0.74 -20.33
C GLU A 181 2.21 -0.08 -19.96
N PHE A 182 2.30 -1.41 -20.13
CA PHE A 182 1.16 -2.32 -20.01
C PHE A 182 1.08 -2.95 -18.63
N PHE A 183 -0.12 -2.94 -18.02
CA PHE A 183 -0.40 -3.56 -16.73
C PHE A 183 -1.61 -4.50 -16.81
N GLY A 184 -1.36 -5.81 -16.75
CA GLY A 184 -2.40 -6.84 -16.83
C GLY A 184 -2.79 -7.30 -15.43
N VAL A 185 -4.08 -7.49 -15.18
CA VAL A 185 -4.62 -7.82 -13.86
C VAL A 185 -5.66 -8.93 -13.99
N ASP A 186 -5.34 -10.13 -13.51
CA ASP A 186 -6.26 -11.28 -13.55
C ASP A 186 -5.94 -12.30 -12.46
N PRO A 187 -6.94 -12.89 -11.76
CA PRO A 187 -6.67 -13.91 -10.72
C PRO A 187 -6.05 -15.21 -11.27
N ILE A 188 -6.20 -15.50 -12.57
CA ILE A 188 -5.66 -16.67 -13.25
C ILE A 188 -4.36 -16.29 -13.95
N GLY A 189 -3.22 -16.64 -13.36
CA GLY A 189 -1.90 -16.43 -13.97
C GLY A 189 -1.51 -17.45 -15.06
N GLU A 190 -2.21 -18.60 -15.13
CA GLU A 190 -1.90 -19.67 -16.08
C GLU A 190 -2.21 -19.21 -17.53
N GLY A 191 -1.21 -19.24 -18.41
CA GLY A 191 -1.28 -18.66 -19.75
C GLY A 191 -1.20 -17.13 -19.76
N ASN A 192 -2.15 -16.46 -19.08
CA ASN A 192 -2.33 -15.01 -19.08
C ASN A 192 -1.05 -14.25 -18.71
N LYS A 193 -0.37 -14.65 -17.62
CA LYS A 193 0.88 -14.02 -17.19
C LYS A 193 1.96 -14.07 -18.26
N ASP A 194 2.16 -15.25 -18.84
CA ASP A 194 3.21 -15.50 -19.83
C ASP A 194 2.97 -14.71 -21.12
N ILE A 195 1.71 -14.66 -21.55
CA ILE A 195 1.26 -13.90 -22.71
C ILE A 195 1.48 -12.39 -22.50
N TYR A 196 1.07 -11.85 -21.34
CA TYR A 196 1.17 -10.42 -21.03
C TYR A 196 2.62 -9.98 -20.82
N GLU A 197 3.41 -10.71 -20.04
CA GLU A 197 4.82 -10.40 -19.79
C GLU A 197 5.67 -10.55 -21.07
N ARG A 198 5.47 -11.60 -21.90
CA ARG A 198 6.30 -11.83 -23.09
C ARG A 198 5.87 -11.07 -24.33
N LYS A 199 4.59 -11.04 -24.70
CA LYS A 199 4.14 -10.29 -25.90
C LYS A 199 4.27 -8.78 -25.66
N LEU A 200 3.76 -8.30 -24.52
CA LEU A 200 3.63 -6.87 -24.26
C LEU A 200 4.86 -6.27 -23.58
N ASN A 201 5.72 -7.06 -22.93
CA ASN A 201 6.72 -6.53 -21.98
C ASN A 201 6.01 -5.71 -20.88
N GLY A 202 4.81 -6.17 -20.49
CA GLY A 202 4.00 -5.57 -19.44
C GLY A 202 4.29 -6.19 -18.07
N THR A 203 3.72 -5.59 -17.04
CA THR A 203 3.69 -6.16 -15.68
C THR A 203 2.37 -6.87 -15.46
N PHE A 204 2.38 -8.09 -14.89
CA PHE A 204 1.18 -8.86 -14.59
C PHE A 204 0.95 -9.00 -13.08
N PHE A 205 -0.26 -8.65 -12.63
CA PHE A 205 -0.72 -8.77 -11.24
C PHE A 205 -1.72 -9.91 -11.12
N GLN A 206 -1.38 -10.97 -10.38
CA GLN A 206 -2.25 -12.15 -10.25
C GLN A 206 -3.33 -11.94 -9.16
N ILE A 207 -4.29 -11.06 -9.43
CA ILE A 207 -5.39 -10.70 -8.51
C ILE A 207 -6.68 -10.42 -9.28
N ALA A 208 -7.82 -10.51 -8.60
CA ALA A 208 -9.02 -9.80 -9.03
C ALA A 208 -9.01 -8.34 -8.53
N VAL A 209 -9.75 -7.47 -9.22
CA VAL A 209 -9.98 -6.07 -8.81
C VAL A 209 -11.48 -5.79 -8.83
N SER A 210 -11.98 -5.16 -7.77
CA SER A 210 -13.38 -4.73 -7.62
C SER A 210 -13.45 -3.49 -6.71
N GLY A 211 -14.63 -3.04 -6.30
CA GLY A 211 -14.79 -1.84 -5.48
C GLY A 211 -14.17 -1.90 -4.07
N SER A 212 -13.84 -3.09 -3.55
CA SER A 212 -13.21 -3.24 -2.22
C SER A 212 -12.31 -4.48 -2.13
N GLY A 213 -11.33 -4.48 -1.22
CA GLY A 213 -10.46 -5.63 -1.01
C GLY A 213 -11.06 -6.71 -0.11
N GLY A 214 -10.66 -7.97 -0.30
CA GLY A 214 -11.13 -9.11 0.49
C GLY A 214 -11.20 -10.41 -0.33
N MET A 215 -11.77 -11.48 0.24
CA MET A 215 -12.09 -12.70 -0.50
C MET A 215 -13.53 -12.63 -1.03
N PHE A 216 -13.70 -12.67 -2.35
CA PHE A 216 -15.02 -12.68 -2.99
C PHE A 216 -15.10 -13.75 -4.07
N LYS A 217 -16.32 -14.01 -4.53
CA LYS A 217 -16.61 -14.95 -5.59
C LYS A 217 -16.38 -14.28 -6.94
N SER A 218 -15.56 -14.89 -7.79
CA SER A 218 -15.37 -14.50 -9.19
C SER A 218 -15.85 -15.59 -10.13
N HIS A 219 -16.26 -15.17 -11.32
CA HIS A 219 -16.50 -16.06 -12.44
C HIS A 219 -15.23 -16.09 -13.30
N VAL A 220 -14.52 -17.22 -13.31
CA VAL A 220 -13.16 -17.32 -13.87
C VAL A 220 -13.07 -18.45 -14.89
N PHE A 221 -12.20 -18.28 -15.89
CA PHE A 221 -11.94 -19.30 -16.90
C PHE A 221 -10.70 -20.13 -16.53
N ARG A 222 -10.81 -21.46 -16.60
CA ARG A 222 -9.65 -22.37 -16.57
C ARG A 222 -9.73 -23.39 -17.70
N LYS A 223 -10.63 -24.37 -17.58
CA LYS A 223 -10.95 -25.38 -18.61
C LYS A 223 -12.38 -25.19 -19.12
N GLY A 224 -12.82 -23.93 -19.14
CA GLY A 224 -14.22 -23.52 -19.06
C GLY A 224 -14.45 -22.57 -17.88
N TYR A 225 -15.59 -21.88 -17.89
CA TYR A 225 -15.99 -20.93 -16.85
C TYR A 225 -16.51 -21.63 -15.59
N GLY A 226 -15.97 -21.25 -14.43
CA GLY A 226 -16.37 -21.70 -13.11
C GLY A 226 -16.58 -20.53 -12.14
N ASN A 227 -17.17 -20.80 -10.98
CA ASN A 227 -17.23 -19.82 -9.88
C ASN A 227 -16.25 -20.25 -8.79
N GLU A 228 -15.27 -19.42 -8.49
CA GLU A 228 -14.23 -19.68 -7.50
C GLU A 228 -14.16 -18.54 -6.47
N MET A 229 -13.65 -18.83 -5.27
CA MET A 229 -13.31 -17.77 -4.30
C MET A 229 -11.90 -17.25 -4.62
N THR A 230 -11.80 -15.96 -4.92
CA THR A 230 -10.58 -15.27 -5.32
C THR A 230 -10.26 -14.12 -4.37
N MET A 231 -9.00 -13.74 -4.28
CA MET A 231 -8.58 -12.53 -3.59
C MET A 231 -8.78 -11.31 -4.49
N HIS A 232 -9.49 -10.29 -4.00
CA HIS A 232 -9.66 -9.01 -4.65
C HIS A 232 -8.88 -7.91 -3.94
N ILE A 233 -8.37 -6.97 -4.72
CA ILE A 233 -7.93 -5.65 -4.24
C ILE A 233 -8.97 -4.59 -4.64
N GLY A 234 -9.25 -3.64 -3.75
CA GLY A 234 -10.11 -2.51 -4.03
C GLY A 234 -9.46 -1.60 -5.08
N ALA A 235 -10.15 -1.32 -6.18
CA ALA A 235 -9.60 -0.61 -7.32
C ALA A 235 -8.98 0.75 -6.94
N GLY A 236 -9.60 1.51 -6.03
CA GLY A 236 -9.03 2.76 -5.52
C GLY A 236 -7.64 2.59 -4.90
N TYR A 237 -7.40 1.50 -4.16
CA TYR A 237 -6.09 1.15 -3.62
C TYR A 237 -5.14 0.61 -4.70
N PHE A 238 -5.63 -0.22 -5.62
CA PHE A 238 -4.83 -0.73 -6.74
C PHE A 238 -4.25 0.41 -7.59
N PHE A 239 -5.09 1.30 -8.14
CA PHE A 239 -4.63 2.39 -8.99
C PHE A 239 -3.83 3.45 -8.21
N GLY A 240 -4.24 3.78 -6.98
CA GLY A 240 -3.59 4.82 -6.17
C GLY A 240 -2.24 4.40 -5.57
N GLU A 241 -2.19 3.25 -4.90
CA GLU A 241 -1.08 2.86 -4.02
C GLU A 241 -0.17 1.77 -4.59
N MET A 242 -0.74 0.84 -5.38
CA MET A 242 0.01 -0.29 -5.95
C MET A 242 0.62 0.07 -7.31
N LEU A 243 -0.20 0.61 -8.21
CA LEU A 243 0.19 0.97 -9.57
C LEU A 243 0.99 2.29 -9.61
N ARG A 244 0.64 3.23 -8.73
CA ARG A 244 1.31 4.54 -8.56
C ARG A 244 1.35 5.40 -9.84
N LYS A 245 0.33 5.28 -10.69
CA LYS A 245 0.17 6.05 -11.93
C LYS A 245 -0.98 7.06 -11.77
N PRO A 246 -0.71 8.39 -11.75
CA PRO A 246 -1.76 9.40 -11.58
C PRO A 246 -2.62 9.61 -12.83
N LYS A 247 -2.16 9.16 -14.01
CA LYS A 247 -2.93 9.12 -15.25
C LYS A 247 -2.93 7.68 -15.78
N ILE A 248 -4.11 7.16 -16.09
CA ILE A 248 -4.36 5.93 -16.84
C ILE A 248 -4.93 6.37 -18.18
N ASP A 249 -4.16 6.22 -19.24
CA ASP A 249 -4.56 6.64 -20.59
C ASP A 249 -5.63 5.74 -21.17
N VAL A 250 -5.48 4.43 -20.96
CA VAL A 250 -6.34 3.37 -21.49
C VAL A 250 -6.62 2.36 -20.37
N LEU A 251 -7.90 2.16 -20.05
CA LEU A 251 -8.36 1.14 -19.10
C LEU A 251 -9.32 0.18 -19.80
N TRP A 252 -8.98 -1.10 -19.95
CA TRP A 252 -9.91 -2.11 -20.44
C TRP A 252 -10.44 -2.93 -19.25
N ILE A 253 -11.75 -3.18 -19.21
CA ILE A 253 -12.43 -3.85 -18.09
C ILE A 253 -13.34 -4.96 -18.63
N ASP A 254 -12.99 -6.20 -18.29
CA ASP A 254 -13.72 -7.42 -18.64
C ASP A 254 -13.62 -8.41 -17.48
N THR A 255 -14.31 -8.10 -16.38
CA THR A 255 -14.12 -8.75 -15.06
C THR A 255 -15.23 -9.73 -14.70
N GLU A 256 -16.00 -10.19 -15.70
CA GLU A 256 -17.12 -11.13 -15.56
C GLU A 256 -18.06 -10.80 -14.37
N GLY A 257 -18.48 -9.53 -14.26
CA GLY A 257 -19.55 -9.07 -13.35
C GLY A 257 -19.12 -8.16 -12.20
N HIS A 258 -17.83 -7.84 -12.05
CA HIS A 258 -17.34 -6.91 -11.01
C HIS A 258 -17.24 -5.45 -11.49
N GLU A 259 -17.52 -5.17 -12.77
CA GLU A 259 -17.23 -3.89 -13.45
C GLU A 259 -17.89 -2.72 -12.75
N TYR A 260 -19.18 -2.85 -12.43
CA TYR A 260 -20.00 -1.81 -11.78
C TYR A 260 -19.31 -1.23 -10.53
N THR A 261 -18.68 -2.08 -9.72
CA THR A 261 -18.02 -1.67 -8.49
C THR A 261 -16.69 -0.92 -8.70
N VAL A 262 -16.10 -1.02 -9.89
CA VAL A 262 -14.95 -0.22 -10.33
C VAL A 262 -15.43 1.07 -10.99
N LEU A 263 -16.50 1.01 -11.78
CA LEU A 263 -17.11 2.13 -12.49
C LEU A 263 -17.67 3.20 -11.54
N GLU A 264 -18.29 2.79 -10.42
CA GLU A 264 -18.78 3.68 -9.36
C GLU A 264 -17.69 4.62 -8.81
N LEU A 265 -16.41 4.26 -8.93
CA LEU A 265 -15.28 5.06 -8.44
C LEU A 265 -14.88 6.21 -9.39
N LEU A 266 -15.40 6.22 -10.63
CA LEU A 266 -15.11 7.20 -11.67
C LEU A 266 -15.83 8.54 -11.47
N HIS A 267 -16.90 8.56 -10.68
CA HIS A 267 -17.78 9.72 -10.52
C HIS A 267 -17.08 10.94 -9.90
N ARG A 268 -17.67 12.14 -10.06
CA ARG A 268 -17.12 13.34 -9.41
C ARG A 268 -17.15 13.19 -7.88
N GLY A 269 -16.01 13.45 -7.24
CA GLY A 269 -15.81 13.17 -5.82
C GLY A 269 -15.68 11.68 -5.46
N GLY A 270 -15.61 10.78 -6.45
CA GLY A 270 -15.37 9.34 -6.26
C GLY A 270 -13.93 9.03 -5.83
N GLU A 271 -13.67 7.77 -5.45
CA GLU A 271 -12.38 7.35 -4.88
C GLU A 271 -11.18 7.64 -5.79
N PHE A 272 -11.32 7.55 -7.11
CA PHE A 272 -10.22 7.87 -8.02
C PHE A 272 -9.85 9.36 -7.93
N GLU A 273 -10.82 10.28 -7.88
CA GLU A 273 -10.54 11.71 -7.70
C GLU A 273 -9.92 12.00 -6.32
N LYS A 274 -10.42 11.38 -5.25
CA LYS A 274 -9.86 11.53 -3.89
C LYS A 274 -8.40 11.08 -3.81
N ARG A 275 -8.04 10.03 -4.57
CA ARG A 275 -6.69 9.45 -4.63
C ARG A 275 -5.82 10.02 -5.76
N GLY A 276 -6.29 11.05 -6.47
CA GLY A 276 -5.53 11.70 -7.55
C GLY A 276 -5.36 10.88 -8.84
N VAL A 277 -6.09 9.78 -8.98
CA VAL A 277 -6.10 8.90 -10.16
C VAL A 277 -7.04 9.46 -11.23
N LYS A 278 -6.53 9.59 -12.45
CA LYS A 278 -7.31 10.01 -13.63
C LYS A 278 -7.38 8.87 -14.64
N VAL A 279 -8.59 8.40 -14.97
CA VAL A 279 -8.80 7.52 -16.13
C VAL A 279 -9.28 8.37 -17.31
N CYS A 280 -8.54 8.35 -18.42
CA CYS A 280 -8.84 9.15 -19.61
C CYS A 280 -9.80 8.48 -20.59
N GLN A 281 -9.64 7.18 -20.86
CA GLN A 281 -10.61 6.42 -21.65
C GLN A 281 -10.69 4.96 -21.18
N MET A 282 -11.77 4.29 -21.56
CA MET A 282 -11.95 2.88 -21.26
C MET A 282 -12.83 2.13 -22.26
N ASN A 283 -12.58 0.84 -22.43
CA ASN A 283 -13.55 -0.11 -23.01
C ASN A 283 -14.03 -1.01 -21.89
N VAL A 284 -15.33 -1.25 -21.83
CA VAL A 284 -15.97 -1.98 -20.72
C VAL A 284 -16.99 -2.95 -21.26
N GLU A 285 -16.94 -4.20 -20.81
CA GLU A 285 -17.99 -5.19 -21.01
C GLU A 285 -18.96 -5.19 -19.82
N MET A 286 -20.05 -4.43 -19.95
CA MET A 286 -21.10 -4.34 -18.92
C MET A 286 -21.84 -5.67 -18.84
N HIS A 287 -21.44 -6.53 -17.91
CA HIS A 287 -22.00 -7.88 -17.74
C HIS A 287 -23.40 -7.89 -17.12
N LYS A 288 -24.19 -8.91 -17.45
CA LYS A 288 -25.50 -9.19 -16.83
C LYS A 288 -25.79 -10.69 -16.79
N ASP A 289 -26.41 -11.15 -15.71
CA ASP A 289 -26.70 -12.57 -15.41
C ASP A 289 -25.46 -13.49 -15.32
N THR A 290 -24.28 -12.98 -14.95
CA THR A 290 -23.07 -13.82 -14.79
C THR A 290 -23.22 -14.85 -13.65
N TYR A 291 -23.98 -14.50 -12.62
CA TYR A 291 -24.37 -15.39 -11.54
C TYR A 291 -25.83 -15.85 -11.70
N LYS A 292 -26.17 -17.01 -11.11
CA LYS A 292 -27.54 -17.58 -11.17
C LYS A 292 -28.64 -16.68 -10.59
N GLU A 293 -28.26 -15.71 -9.76
CA GLU A 293 -29.11 -14.72 -9.12
C GLU A 293 -28.65 -13.35 -9.60
N SER A 294 -29.54 -12.58 -10.23
CA SER A 294 -29.22 -11.23 -10.71
C SER A 294 -28.82 -10.32 -9.55
N GLN A 295 -27.69 -9.66 -9.70
CA GLN A 295 -27.13 -8.70 -8.76
C GLN A 295 -27.62 -7.27 -9.01
N GLY A 296 -28.79 -7.11 -9.65
CA GLY A 296 -29.36 -5.82 -10.02
C GLY A 296 -28.60 -5.11 -11.14
N GLU A 297 -27.94 -5.84 -12.04
CA GLU A 297 -27.00 -5.32 -13.05
C GLU A 297 -27.67 -4.29 -13.98
N LYS A 298 -28.93 -4.54 -14.39
CA LYS A 298 -29.72 -3.58 -15.18
C LYS A 298 -29.97 -2.26 -14.46
N GLN A 299 -30.19 -2.30 -13.14
CA GLN A 299 -30.30 -1.09 -12.32
C GLN A 299 -28.94 -0.40 -12.19
N LYS A 300 -27.87 -1.15 -11.87
CA LYS A 300 -26.51 -0.59 -11.76
C LYS A 300 -26.07 0.10 -13.05
N PHE A 301 -26.35 -0.50 -14.20
CA PHE A 301 -26.10 0.11 -15.52
C PHE A 301 -26.91 1.40 -15.72
N HIS A 302 -28.21 1.37 -15.44
CA HIS A 302 -29.09 2.55 -15.50
C HIS A 302 -28.59 3.69 -14.59
N ASP A 303 -28.31 3.39 -13.32
CA ASP A 303 -27.91 4.36 -12.31
C ASP A 303 -26.51 4.94 -12.63
N PHE A 304 -25.57 4.10 -13.10
CA PHE A 304 -24.26 4.54 -13.62
C PHE A 304 -24.40 5.50 -14.81
N VAL A 305 -25.20 5.16 -15.83
CA VAL A 305 -25.40 6.02 -17.01
C VAL A 305 -26.02 7.37 -16.61
N TRP A 306 -27.01 7.37 -15.71
CA TRP A 306 -27.57 8.64 -15.20
C TRP A 306 -26.54 9.45 -14.42
N LYS A 307 -25.72 8.80 -13.58
CA LYS A 307 -24.69 9.49 -12.80
C LYS A 307 -23.58 10.05 -13.71
N VAL A 308 -23.22 9.37 -14.80
CA VAL A 308 -22.34 9.92 -15.86
C VAL A 308 -22.94 11.16 -16.51
N LEU A 309 -24.24 11.13 -16.84
CA LEU A 309 -24.95 12.28 -17.45
C LEU A 309 -25.10 13.46 -16.48
N GLU A 310 -25.25 13.20 -15.18
CA GLU A 310 -25.29 14.21 -14.13
C GLU A 310 -23.91 14.79 -13.82
N ASP A 311 -22.84 14.00 -13.94
CA ASP A 311 -21.47 14.43 -13.66
C ASP A 311 -20.91 15.35 -14.76
N GLY A 312 -21.28 15.16 -16.03
CA GLY A 312 -20.69 15.95 -17.12
C GLY A 312 -19.19 15.71 -17.34
N LYS A 313 -18.68 14.56 -16.89
CA LYS A 313 -17.24 14.20 -16.88
C LYS A 313 -16.88 13.27 -18.04
N TYR A 314 -17.73 12.28 -18.31
CA TYR A 314 -17.50 11.23 -19.28
C TYR A 314 -18.60 11.25 -20.37
N VAL A 315 -18.25 10.82 -21.59
CA VAL A 315 -19.21 10.45 -22.65
C VAL A 315 -19.13 8.95 -22.91
N MET A 316 -20.27 8.31 -23.18
CA MET A 316 -20.36 6.88 -23.46
C MET A 316 -20.72 6.66 -24.93
N LEU A 317 -19.86 5.96 -25.66
CA LEU A 317 -19.84 5.88 -27.11
C LEU A 317 -19.70 4.42 -27.58
N LYS A 318 -19.88 4.22 -28.89
CA LYS A 318 -19.78 2.94 -29.61
C LYS A 318 -20.45 1.78 -28.89
N PRO A 319 -21.69 1.95 -28.39
CA PRO A 319 -22.35 0.93 -27.60
C PRO A 319 -22.76 -0.24 -28.50
N PHE A 320 -22.51 -1.47 -28.03
CA PHE A 320 -22.81 -2.69 -28.78
C PHE A 320 -23.45 -3.73 -27.86
N PHE A 321 -24.63 -4.21 -28.24
CA PHE A 321 -25.37 -5.23 -27.48
C PHE A 321 -24.99 -6.63 -27.96
N VAL A 322 -24.58 -7.50 -27.03
CA VAL A 322 -24.31 -8.90 -27.32
C VAL A 322 -25.26 -9.79 -26.53
N SER A 323 -25.71 -10.87 -27.17
CA SER A 323 -26.60 -11.88 -26.60
C SER A 323 -26.12 -13.26 -27.05
N TRP A 324 -25.50 -14.02 -26.13
CA TRP A 324 -24.90 -15.31 -26.42
C TRP A 324 -25.32 -16.35 -25.39
N ARG A 325 -26.03 -17.41 -25.83
CA ARG A 325 -26.46 -18.55 -25.01
C ARG A 325 -27.03 -18.16 -23.62
N ASN A 326 -27.89 -17.14 -23.62
CA ASN A 326 -28.56 -16.54 -22.45
C ASN A 326 -27.70 -15.63 -21.54
N LYS A 327 -26.36 -15.52 -21.72
CA LYS A 327 -25.62 -14.33 -21.25
C LYS A 327 -25.96 -13.15 -22.17
N GLY A 328 -25.99 -11.95 -21.61
CA GLY A 328 -26.13 -10.71 -22.40
C GLY A 328 -25.38 -9.56 -21.76
N PHE A 329 -24.72 -8.74 -22.57
CA PHE A 329 -23.83 -7.68 -22.10
C PHE A 329 -23.78 -6.50 -23.09
N ILE A 330 -23.35 -5.35 -22.59
CA ILE A 330 -23.17 -4.13 -23.40
C ILE A 330 -21.68 -3.78 -23.40
N ARG A 331 -21.03 -3.90 -24.55
CA ARG A 331 -19.70 -3.32 -24.79
C ARG A 331 -19.86 -1.82 -25.06
N THR A 332 -19.03 -0.98 -24.44
CA THR A 332 -19.05 0.47 -24.69
C THR A 332 -17.67 1.10 -24.46
N PHE A 333 -17.39 2.18 -25.20
CA PHE A 333 -16.19 2.99 -25.10
C PHE A 333 -16.52 4.30 -24.38
N ILE A 334 -15.83 4.60 -23.26
CA ILE A 334 -16.14 5.75 -22.41
C ILE A 334 -14.92 6.68 -22.35
N VAL A 335 -15.11 7.99 -22.58
CA VAL A 335 -14.02 8.99 -22.66
C VAL A 335 -14.22 10.13 -21.68
N ASN A 336 -13.19 10.48 -20.92
CA ASN A 336 -13.14 11.66 -20.05
C ASN A 336 -13.00 12.93 -20.91
N VAL A 337 -14.06 13.69 -21.03
CA VAL A 337 -14.10 14.93 -21.84
C VAL A 337 -14.04 16.19 -20.99
N ALA A 338 -13.98 16.08 -19.66
CA ALA A 338 -13.86 17.22 -18.75
C ALA A 338 -12.41 17.48 -18.31
N ASP A 339 -11.55 16.46 -18.24
CA ASP A 339 -10.13 16.67 -17.97
C ASP A 339 -9.35 17.00 -19.25
N LYS A 340 -8.66 18.14 -19.22
CA LYS A 340 -7.79 18.60 -20.29
C LYS A 340 -6.59 17.69 -20.55
N GLN A 341 -6.11 16.94 -19.56
CA GLN A 341 -5.04 15.96 -19.78
C GLN A 341 -5.51 14.75 -20.61
N CYS A 342 -6.83 14.60 -20.81
CA CYS A 342 -7.44 13.58 -21.67
C CYS A 342 -7.95 14.14 -23.00
N THR A 343 -7.87 15.46 -23.23
CA THR A 343 -8.49 16.15 -24.40
C THR A 343 -7.68 17.29 -25.04
N ASP A 344 -6.70 17.92 -24.37
CA ASP A 344 -5.91 19.02 -24.92
C ASP A 344 -4.82 18.48 -25.88
N PHE A 345 -5.21 18.29 -27.13
CA PHE A 345 -4.36 17.93 -28.27
C PHE A 345 -3.37 19.03 -28.72
N ARG A 346 -2.90 19.88 -27.81
CA ARG A 346 -1.93 20.96 -28.09
C ARG A 346 -0.80 21.07 -27.06
N LEU A 347 0.16 21.93 -27.41
CA LEU A 347 1.47 22.15 -26.79
C LEU A 347 1.46 22.06 -25.26
N GLY A 348 2.49 21.40 -24.71
CA GLY A 348 2.69 21.34 -23.27
C GLY A 348 2.84 22.74 -22.67
N HIS A 349 1.94 23.10 -21.74
CA HIS A 349 2.16 24.29 -20.93
C HIS A 349 3.42 24.09 -20.08
N PRO A 350 4.32 25.09 -19.98
CA PRO A 350 5.40 25.03 -19.03
C PRO A 350 4.82 24.90 -17.62
N SER A 351 5.39 24.02 -16.79
CA SER A 351 5.01 23.97 -15.38
C SER A 351 5.20 25.36 -14.79
N ASN A 352 4.13 25.93 -14.22
CA ASN A 352 4.15 27.27 -13.65
C ASN A 352 4.89 27.24 -12.30
N ARG A 353 6.21 27.01 -12.37
CA ARG A 353 7.12 26.91 -11.21
C ARG A 353 7.00 28.14 -10.32
N ALA A 354 6.76 29.33 -10.89
CA ALA A 354 6.44 30.53 -10.13
C ALA A 354 5.21 30.35 -9.22
N PHE A 355 4.10 29.82 -9.74
CA PHE A 355 2.87 29.61 -8.95
C PHE A 355 3.03 28.45 -7.95
N ALA A 356 3.71 27.37 -8.33
CA ALA A 356 4.00 26.25 -7.43
C ALA A 356 4.95 26.67 -6.27
N LEU A 357 5.98 27.48 -6.56
CA LEU A 357 6.87 28.06 -5.54
C LEU A 357 6.14 29.08 -4.65
N LEU A 358 5.23 29.89 -5.20
CA LEU A 358 4.40 30.79 -4.40
C LEU A 358 3.50 30.01 -3.44
N LEU A 359 2.83 28.96 -3.94
CA LEU A 359 1.98 28.09 -3.12
C LEU A 359 2.79 27.32 -2.07
N ALA A 360 3.97 26.81 -2.41
CA ALA A 360 4.87 26.15 -1.47
C ALA A 360 5.40 27.11 -0.40
N ALA A 361 5.74 28.36 -0.74
CA ALA A 361 6.16 29.37 0.22
C ALA A 361 5.03 29.78 1.18
N LEU A 362 3.81 29.92 0.66
CA LEU A 362 2.61 30.19 1.46
C LEU A 362 2.25 29.01 2.37
N LEU A 363 2.30 27.78 1.87
CA LEU A 363 2.05 26.58 2.67
C LEU A 363 3.15 26.35 3.72
N CYS A 364 4.42 26.61 3.40
CA CYS A 364 5.53 26.47 4.34
C CYS A 364 5.47 27.53 5.47
N SER A 365 5.10 28.77 5.15
CA SER A 365 4.86 29.80 6.18
C SER A 365 3.60 29.56 7.00
N PHE A 366 2.55 28.95 6.41
CA PHE A 366 1.37 28.49 7.15
C PHE A 366 1.71 27.33 8.09
N TRP A 367 2.49 26.34 7.63
CA TRP A 367 3.00 25.25 8.48
C TRP A 367 3.88 25.76 9.61
N LEU A 368 4.84 26.64 9.34
CA LEU A 368 5.67 27.27 10.39
C LEU A 368 4.84 28.07 11.41
N SER A 369 3.67 28.57 11.03
CA SER A 369 2.72 29.23 11.93
C SER A 369 1.95 28.21 12.79
N ILE A 370 1.55 27.08 12.22
CA ILE A 370 0.84 25.98 12.93
C ILE A 370 1.79 25.26 13.89
N SER A 371 3.03 25.00 13.50
CA SER A 371 4.09 24.46 14.36
C SER A 371 4.43 25.37 15.54
N PHE A 372 4.04 26.64 15.51
CA PHE A 372 4.18 27.58 16.65
C PHE A 372 2.91 27.69 17.51
N LEU A 373 1.85 26.93 17.19
CA LEU A 373 0.53 26.99 17.84
C LEU A 373 -0.02 25.61 18.25
N GLN A 374 0.65 24.49 17.93
CA GLN A 374 0.21 23.14 18.30
C GLN A 374 1.05 22.42 19.38
N ASP A 375 1.87 23.14 20.15
CA ASP A 375 2.42 22.63 21.42
C ASP A 375 1.41 22.83 22.57
N ASN A 376 0.28 22.10 22.49
CA ASN A 376 -0.64 21.83 23.61
C ASN A 376 -1.67 20.73 23.23
N ALA A 377 -1.23 19.68 22.52
CA ALA A 377 -1.99 18.44 22.47
C ALA A 377 -1.96 17.80 23.88
N LEU A 378 -3.12 17.38 24.38
CA LEU A 378 -3.22 16.69 25.66
C LEU A 378 -2.51 15.34 25.58
N ILE A 379 -1.29 15.27 26.11
CA ILE A 379 -0.62 14.00 26.40
C ILE A 379 -1.41 13.34 27.53
N GLU A 380 -2.31 12.45 27.17
CA GLU A 380 -2.93 11.52 28.12
C GLU A 380 -1.81 10.59 28.61
N VAL A 381 -1.23 10.92 29.77
CA VAL A 381 -0.17 10.13 30.42
C VAL A 381 -0.78 8.84 30.95
N ARG A 382 -1.03 7.89 30.05
CA ARG A 382 -1.41 6.53 30.38
C ARG A 382 -0.24 5.90 31.13
N THR A 383 -0.43 5.68 32.43
CA THR A 383 0.50 4.92 33.26
C THR A 383 0.77 3.57 32.61
N ALA A 384 2.04 3.21 32.45
CA ALA A 384 2.42 1.90 31.96
C ALA A 384 1.79 0.80 32.83
N SER A 385 1.45 -0.35 32.23
CA SER A 385 0.87 -1.45 33.01
C SER A 385 1.93 -2.06 33.95
N PRO A 386 1.51 -2.66 35.08
CA PRO A 386 2.45 -3.28 36.03
C PRO A 386 3.33 -4.35 35.38
N ILE A 387 2.82 -5.06 34.36
CA ILE A 387 3.57 -6.06 33.59
C ILE A 387 4.66 -5.37 32.74
N PHE A 388 4.33 -4.29 32.02
CA PHE A 388 5.35 -3.55 31.29
C PHE A 388 6.41 -2.96 32.23
N GLN A 389 5.99 -2.40 33.37
CA GLN A 389 6.93 -1.84 34.35
C GLN A 389 7.94 -2.89 34.84
N ALA A 390 7.46 -4.04 35.34
CA ALA A 390 8.33 -5.11 35.82
C ALA A 390 9.25 -5.67 34.71
N TYR A 391 8.72 -5.83 33.50
CA TYR A 391 9.50 -6.23 32.34
C TYR A 391 10.62 -5.24 32.00
N ASN A 392 10.28 -3.95 31.89
CA ASN A 392 11.23 -2.89 31.53
C ASN A 392 12.30 -2.67 32.61
N GLU A 393 11.94 -2.75 33.89
CA GLU A 393 12.89 -2.71 35.02
C GLU A 393 13.91 -3.86 34.97
N CYS A 394 13.53 -5.03 34.45
CA CYS A 394 14.45 -6.16 34.24
C CYS A 394 15.28 -6.05 32.95
N VAL A 395 14.66 -5.63 31.84
CA VAL A 395 15.26 -5.69 30.48
C VAL A 395 16.11 -4.46 30.16
N TYR A 396 15.64 -3.24 30.49
CA TYR A 396 16.31 -2.00 30.09
C TYR A 396 17.77 -1.93 30.57
N PRO A 397 18.11 -2.21 31.85
CA PRO A 397 19.49 -2.12 32.34
C PRO A 397 20.41 -3.20 31.75
N LYS A 398 19.85 -4.31 31.25
CA LYS A 398 20.61 -5.40 30.62
C LYS A 398 20.91 -5.12 29.14
N LEU A 399 20.07 -4.32 28.46
CA LEU A 399 20.26 -3.94 27.05
C LEU A 399 20.96 -2.59 26.84
N GLU A 400 20.88 -1.67 27.81
CA GLU A 400 21.55 -0.36 27.76
C GLU A 400 23.05 -0.41 27.41
N PRO A 401 23.87 -1.36 27.92
CA PRO A 401 25.29 -1.47 27.55
C PRO A 401 25.58 -1.73 26.07
N PHE A 402 24.55 -2.12 25.28
CA PHE A 402 24.67 -2.43 23.85
C PHE A 402 24.00 -1.38 22.95
N LYS A 403 23.44 -0.29 23.52
CA LYS A 403 22.72 0.74 22.76
C LYS A 403 23.65 1.43 21.74
N GLY A 404 23.24 1.43 20.48
CA GLY A 404 24.02 1.93 19.34
C GLY A 404 25.07 0.95 18.79
N ASN A 405 25.26 -0.23 19.37
CA ASN A 405 26.15 -1.27 18.87
C ASN A 405 25.34 -2.45 18.32
N TYR A 406 24.80 -2.29 17.10
CA TYR A 406 23.84 -3.21 16.49
C TYR A 406 24.34 -4.66 16.40
N GLU A 407 25.64 -4.88 16.15
CA GLU A 407 26.23 -6.22 16.09
C GLU A 407 26.22 -6.89 17.47
N GLN A 408 26.71 -6.19 18.50
CA GLN A 408 26.76 -6.74 19.85
C GLN A 408 25.35 -6.89 20.44
N PHE A 409 24.45 -5.94 20.17
CA PHE A 409 23.04 -5.98 20.59
C PHE A 409 22.37 -7.24 20.06
N TRP A 410 22.51 -7.53 18.76
CA TRP A 410 21.95 -8.73 18.12
C TRP A 410 22.36 -10.03 18.83
N HIS A 411 23.66 -10.28 18.98
CA HIS A 411 24.14 -11.54 19.60
C HIS A 411 23.92 -11.60 21.11
N SER A 412 23.81 -10.45 21.79
CA SER A 412 23.66 -10.38 23.25
C SER A 412 22.20 -10.41 23.72
N PHE A 413 21.25 -9.96 22.89
CA PHE A 413 19.83 -9.78 23.25
C PHE A 413 19.26 -11.01 23.98
N VAL A 414 19.22 -12.16 23.31
CA VAL A 414 18.60 -13.40 23.83
C VAL A 414 19.19 -13.83 25.17
N ASN A 415 20.52 -13.77 25.32
CA ASN A 415 21.17 -14.15 26.57
C ASN A 415 20.97 -13.13 27.69
N SER A 416 20.70 -11.86 27.36
CA SER A 416 20.44 -10.79 28.31
C SER A 416 19.00 -10.77 28.80
N THR A 417 18.03 -11.10 27.94
CA THR A 417 16.60 -10.94 28.24
C THR A 417 15.89 -12.19 28.74
N LYS A 418 16.37 -13.41 28.41
CA LYS A 418 15.74 -14.69 28.83
C LYS A 418 15.36 -14.80 30.32
N GLU A 419 16.18 -14.25 31.21
CA GLU A 419 15.94 -14.29 32.67
C GLU A 419 14.74 -13.41 33.09
N CYS A 420 14.31 -12.49 32.24
CA CYS A 420 13.15 -11.63 32.44
C CYS A 420 11.83 -12.30 31.98
N ASP A 421 11.88 -13.51 31.44
CA ASP A 421 10.69 -14.28 31.08
C ASP A 421 10.00 -14.97 32.26
N ASP A 422 10.67 -15.03 33.41
CA ASP A 422 10.25 -15.76 34.61
C ASP A 422 9.87 -14.81 35.77
N LEU A 423 9.52 -13.55 35.44
CA LEU A 423 9.07 -12.53 36.39
C LEU A 423 7.65 -12.84 36.91
N ASP A 424 7.41 -12.67 38.21
CA ASP A 424 6.10 -12.93 38.84
C ASP A 424 4.92 -12.21 38.17
N ALA A 425 5.15 -11.02 37.63
CA ALA A 425 4.13 -10.25 36.91
C ALA A 425 3.64 -10.92 35.61
N LEU A 426 4.44 -11.80 35.01
CA LEU A 426 4.08 -12.53 33.79
C LEU A 426 3.18 -13.75 34.07
N ASN A 427 3.15 -14.26 35.31
CA ASN A 427 2.31 -15.39 35.72
C ASN A 427 0.79 -15.13 35.57
N ALA A 428 0.37 -13.89 35.28
CA ALA A 428 -1.00 -13.57 34.90
C ALA A 428 -1.37 -14.15 33.51
N LEU A 429 -0.41 -14.27 32.58
CA LEU A 429 -0.62 -14.83 31.24
C LEU A 429 -0.63 -16.36 31.29
N ASP A 430 -1.63 -16.98 30.68
CA ASP A 430 -1.65 -18.44 30.46
C ASP A 430 -0.86 -18.76 29.17
N ILE A 431 0.46 -18.60 29.21
CA ILE A 431 1.34 -18.85 28.05
C ILE A 431 1.55 -20.35 27.90
N ARG A 432 1.14 -20.90 26.77
CA ARG A 432 1.34 -22.30 26.39
C ARG A 432 2.14 -22.39 25.09
N VAL A 433 2.77 -23.53 24.86
CA VAL A 433 3.49 -23.83 23.62
C VAL A 433 2.59 -24.59 22.64
N VAL A 434 2.73 -24.29 21.35
CA VAL A 434 2.26 -25.09 20.23
C VAL A 434 3.43 -25.34 19.28
N GLU A 435 3.64 -26.59 18.90
CA GLU A 435 4.84 -27.05 18.18
C GLU A 435 4.47 -27.49 16.77
N ASN A 436 5.40 -27.29 15.82
CA ASN A 436 5.39 -27.95 14.52
C ASN A 436 6.62 -28.87 14.41
N ARG A 437 7.10 -29.22 13.21
CA ARG A 437 8.27 -30.12 13.04
C ARG A 437 9.63 -29.52 13.39
N ASP A 438 9.79 -28.20 13.39
CA ASP A 438 11.10 -27.53 13.49
C ASP A 438 11.12 -26.29 14.42
N GLU A 439 9.99 -25.95 15.02
CA GLU A 439 9.88 -24.85 15.98
C GLU A 439 8.77 -25.02 17.03
N ALA A 440 8.79 -24.10 18.00
CA ALA A 440 7.84 -23.96 19.07
C ALA A 440 7.37 -22.50 19.14
N LYS A 441 6.08 -22.27 18.91
CA LYS A 441 5.44 -20.95 19.00
C LYS A 441 4.66 -20.86 20.32
N TYR A 442 4.56 -19.66 20.89
CA TYR A 442 3.89 -19.42 22.16
C TYR A 442 2.54 -18.74 21.96
N VAL A 443 1.56 -19.08 22.78
CA VAL A 443 0.24 -18.46 22.77
C VAL A 443 -0.24 -18.24 24.20
N ALA A 444 -0.57 -17.00 24.55
CA ALA A 444 -1.34 -16.67 25.74
C ALA A 444 -2.80 -17.04 25.52
N PHE A 445 -3.37 -17.90 26.37
CA PHE A 445 -4.76 -18.32 26.25
C PHE A 445 -5.72 -17.29 26.85
N PRO A 446 -6.88 -17.04 26.20
CA PRO A 446 -7.87 -16.11 26.73
C PRO A 446 -8.49 -16.66 28.01
N LYS A 447 -8.79 -15.77 28.96
CA LYS A 447 -9.43 -16.11 30.23
C LYS A 447 -10.95 -16.33 30.09
N LYS A 448 -11.53 -15.86 28.98
CA LYS A 448 -12.96 -15.93 28.63
C LYS A 448 -13.16 -16.72 27.34
N ASN A 449 -14.27 -17.43 27.22
CA ASN A 449 -14.63 -18.18 26.01
C ASN A 449 -15.21 -17.27 24.90
N GLU A 450 -14.37 -16.39 24.35
CA GLU A 450 -14.69 -15.51 23.23
C GLU A 450 -14.09 -16.03 21.92
N ALA A 451 -14.65 -15.65 20.77
CA ALA A 451 -14.05 -15.99 19.46
C ALA A 451 -12.78 -15.16 19.23
N ILE A 452 -11.68 -15.80 18.80
CA ILE A 452 -10.40 -15.14 18.56
C ILE A 452 -10.01 -15.16 17.07
N THR A 453 -9.41 -14.08 16.59
CA THR A 453 -8.89 -13.98 15.21
C THR A 453 -7.40 -14.28 15.16
N MET A 454 -7.01 -15.29 14.41
CA MET A 454 -5.61 -15.64 14.13
C MET A 454 -5.21 -15.29 12.69
N VAL A 455 -4.01 -14.74 12.52
CA VAL A 455 -3.40 -14.50 11.21
C VAL A 455 -1.99 -15.08 11.14
N THR A 456 -1.67 -15.81 10.07
CA THR A 456 -0.31 -16.27 9.74
C THR A 456 0.21 -15.49 8.53
N LEU A 457 1.36 -14.83 8.64
CA LEU A 457 2.07 -14.14 7.55
C LEU A 457 3.30 -14.98 7.17
N GLY A 458 3.31 -15.53 5.96
CA GLY A 458 4.23 -16.59 5.57
C GLY A 458 3.73 -17.94 6.08
N ILE A 459 3.28 -18.82 5.18
CA ILE A 459 2.74 -20.14 5.50
C ILE A 459 3.79 -21.17 5.08
N GLY A 460 4.52 -21.70 6.07
CA GLY A 460 5.35 -22.88 5.84
C GLY A 460 4.51 -24.10 5.45
N HIS A 461 5.13 -25.09 4.79
CA HIS A 461 4.50 -26.37 4.44
C HIS A 461 4.20 -27.29 5.67
N ASP A 462 4.00 -26.71 6.85
CA ASP A 462 3.64 -27.40 8.08
C ASP A 462 2.80 -26.51 9.03
N VAL A 463 1.48 -26.58 8.87
CA VAL A 463 0.48 -25.88 9.72
C VAL A 463 0.14 -26.66 11.01
N SER A 464 1.03 -27.55 11.47
CA SER A 464 0.78 -28.37 12.68
C SER A 464 0.57 -27.52 13.93
N ALA A 465 1.22 -26.36 14.03
CA ALA A 465 1.05 -25.44 15.16
C ALA A 465 -0.33 -24.74 15.12
N GLU A 466 -0.83 -24.29 13.96
CA GLU A 466 -2.19 -23.77 13.80
C GLU A 466 -3.24 -24.83 14.14
N ILE A 467 -3.06 -26.07 13.63
CA ILE A 467 -3.94 -27.20 13.96
C ILE A 467 -3.91 -27.46 15.47
N LYS A 468 -2.75 -27.37 16.11
CA LYS A 468 -2.65 -27.56 17.57
C LYS A 468 -3.32 -26.44 18.36
N LEU A 469 -3.26 -25.19 17.89
CA LEU A 469 -4.06 -24.12 18.48
C LEU A 469 -5.56 -24.38 18.29
N LYS A 470 -5.99 -24.87 17.11
CA LYS A 470 -7.40 -25.23 16.85
C LYS A 470 -7.90 -26.35 17.76
N GLU A 471 -7.08 -27.34 18.10
CA GLU A 471 -7.42 -28.36 19.10
C GLU A 471 -7.58 -27.77 20.51
N LEU A 472 -6.69 -26.87 20.91
CA LEU A 472 -6.67 -26.28 22.26
C LEU A 472 -7.70 -25.15 22.42
N TYR A 473 -8.06 -24.46 21.34
CA TYR A 473 -9.05 -23.39 21.29
C TYR A 473 -9.85 -23.43 19.97
N PRO A 474 -10.89 -24.27 19.88
CA PRO A 474 -11.68 -24.45 18.65
C PRO A 474 -12.42 -23.20 18.16
N ASN A 475 -12.59 -22.20 19.03
CA ASN A 475 -13.25 -20.92 18.74
C ASN A 475 -12.27 -19.90 18.12
N THR A 476 -11.49 -20.35 17.14
CA THR A 476 -10.45 -19.56 16.43
C THR A 476 -10.80 -19.44 14.95
N GLU A 477 -10.77 -18.23 14.42
CA GLU A 477 -10.89 -17.93 12.99
C GLU A 477 -9.49 -17.71 12.40
N PHE A 478 -9.12 -18.51 11.38
CA PHE A 478 -7.76 -18.54 10.83
C PHE A 478 -7.67 -17.86 9.46
N HIS A 479 -6.66 -17.00 9.27
CA HIS A 479 -6.37 -16.35 8.00
C HIS A 479 -4.87 -16.40 7.66
N GLY A 480 -4.50 -17.12 6.59
CA GLY A 480 -3.11 -17.28 6.15
C GLY A 480 -2.81 -16.43 4.93
N ILE A 481 -1.62 -15.82 4.91
CA ILE A 481 -1.11 -15.01 3.80
C ILE A 481 0.22 -15.60 3.32
N ASP A 482 0.29 -16.06 2.07
CA ASP A 482 1.54 -16.52 1.47
C ASP A 482 1.55 -16.34 -0.06
N PRO A 483 2.66 -15.92 -0.69
CA PRO A 483 2.74 -15.80 -2.15
C PRO A 483 2.79 -17.15 -2.89
N ILE A 484 3.14 -18.25 -2.20
CA ILE A 484 3.27 -19.59 -2.75
C ILE A 484 1.99 -20.38 -2.49
N ASP A 485 1.36 -20.80 -3.58
CA ASP A 485 0.11 -21.58 -3.56
C ASP A 485 0.31 -23.07 -3.29
N GLU A 486 1.49 -23.59 -3.65
CA GLU A 486 1.81 -25.02 -3.83
C GLU A 486 1.62 -25.83 -2.54
N GLY A 487 0.41 -26.35 -2.32
CA GLY A 487 -0.01 -27.08 -1.12
C GLY A 487 -0.37 -26.18 0.07
N ASN A 488 0.13 -24.95 0.14
CA ASN A 488 -0.15 -24.00 1.22
C ASN A 488 -1.65 -23.63 1.30
N ARG A 489 -2.32 -23.47 0.15
CA ARG A 489 -3.77 -23.28 0.11
C ARG A 489 -4.51 -24.46 0.73
N ASP A 490 -4.23 -25.67 0.29
CA ASP A 490 -4.89 -26.90 0.75
C ASP A 490 -4.65 -27.15 2.25
N LEU A 491 -3.42 -26.89 2.74
CA LEU A 491 -3.09 -26.93 4.15
C LEU A 491 -3.93 -25.95 4.98
N TYR A 492 -4.06 -24.71 4.53
CA TYR A 492 -4.72 -23.65 5.31
C TYR A 492 -6.25 -23.63 5.14
N GLN A 493 -6.78 -24.05 3.98
CA GLN A 493 -8.21 -24.06 3.69
C GLN A 493 -8.86 -25.41 4.02
N ASP A 494 -8.37 -26.54 3.50
CA ASP A 494 -9.06 -27.82 3.62
C ASP A 494 -8.77 -28.51 4.97
N ASN A 495 -7.51 -28.51 5.43
CA ASN A 495 -7.16 -29.12 6.72
C ASN A 495 -7.49 -28.20 7.91
N LEU A 496 -7.09 -26.93 7.83
CA LEU A 496 -7.27 -25.97 8.93
C LEU A 496 -8.63 -25.27 8.92
N GLY A 497 -9.33 -25.19 7.78
CA GLY A 497 -10.64 -24.52 7.68
C GLY A 497 -10.57 -22.98 7.65
N GLY A 498 -9.41 -22.42 7.28
CA GLY A 498 -9.15 -20.99 7.26
C GLY A 498 -9.32 -20.33 5.89
N SER A 499 -9.04 -19.02 5.85
CA SER A 499 -8.93 -18.24 4.60
C SER A 499 -7.48 -18.22 4.12
N PHE A 500 -7.24 -18.38 2.82
CA PHE A 500 -5.91 -18.24 2.20
C PHE A 500 -5.86 -17.01 1.27
N TYR A 501 -4.82 -16.20 1.40
CA TYR A 501 -4.56 -15.00 0.60
C TYR A 501 -3.22 -15.14 -0.15
N GLN A 502 -3.26 -15.22 -1.48
CA GLN A 502 -2.10 -15.56 -2.31
C GLN A 502 -1.18 -14.35 -2.60
N VAL A 503 -0.60 -13.75 -1.57
CA VAL A 503 0.33 -12.60 -1.62
C VAL A 503 1.35 -12.69 -0.49
N ALA A 504 2.45 -11.96 -0.59
CA ALA A 504 3.29 -11.64 0.57
C ALA A 504 2.73 -10.44 1.33
N ALA A 505 3.00 -10.34 2.64
CA ALA A 505 2.69 -9.16 3.46
C ALA A 505 3.97 -8.37 3.77
N SER A 506 3.91 -7.03 3.68
CA SER A 506 5.02 -6.15 4.07
C SER A 506 4.51 -4.73 4.38
N GLY A 507 5.38 -3.79 4.71
CA GLY A 507 5.01 -2.40 4.99
C GLY A 507 4.44 -1.62 3.79
N SER A 508 4.59 -2.12 2.56
CA SER A 508 4.03 -1.48 1.36
C SER A 508 3.52 -2.49 0.33
N SER A 509 2.69 -2.03 -0.60
CA SER A 509 2.25 -2.81 -1.75
C SER A 509 3.16 -2.66 -2.96
N GLY A 510 3.18 -3.69 -3.82
CA GLY A 510 3.90 -3.68 -5.10
C GLY A 510 4.20 -5.10 -5.59
N ILE A 511 5.14 -5.22 -6.51
CA ILE A 511 5.80 -6.50 -6.83
C ILE A 511 7.26 -6.34 -6.40
N TYR A 512 7.70 -7.15 -5.45
CA TYR A 512 9.02 -7.06 -4.83
C TYR A 512 9.72 -8.42 -4.78
N LYS A 513 11.02 -8.39 -4.46
CA LYS A 513 11.85 -9.58 -4.32
C LYS A 513 11.58 -10.22 -2.97
N SER A 514 11.29 -11.52 -2.96
CA SER A 514 10.98 -12.31 -1.75
C SER A 514 11.82 -13.59 -1.78
N PHE A 515 12.27 -14.05 -0.62
CA PHE A 515 12.95 -15.33 -0.48
C PHE A 515 11.89 -16.39 -0.19
N VAL A 516 11.66 -17.31 -1.11
CA VAL A 516 10.51 -18.24 -1.08
C VAL A 516 10.93 -19.69 -1.26
N PHE A 517 10.26 -20.59 -0.57
CA PHE A 517 10.46 -22.02 -0.72
C PHE A 517 9.70 -22.57 -1.95
N ARG A 518 10.34 -23.43 -2.73
CA ARG A 518 9.67 -24.26 -3.76
C ARG A 518 9.84 -25.74 -3.47
N VAL A 519 8.79 -26.52 -3.74
CA VAL A 519 8.90 -27.98 -3.84
C VAL A 519 9.57 -28.40 -5.15
N ALA A 520 10.01 -29.66 -5.23
CA ALA A 520 10.56 -30.20 -6.47
C ALA A 520 9.46 -30.36 -7.53
N SER A 521 9.68 -29.80 -8.71
CA SER A 521 8.80 -29.88 -9.88
C SER A 521 9.62 -29.94 -11.17
N GLU A 522 8.97 -30.09 -12.32
CA GLU A 522 9.65 -29.99 -13.64
C GLU A 522 10.32 -28.63 -13.86
N LYS A 523 9.85 -27.58 -13.17
CA LYS A 523 10.34 -26.20 -13.28
C LYS A 523 11.36 -25.83 -12.21
N TYR A 524 11.28 -26.43 -11.02
CA TYR A 524 12.05 -25.99 -9.84
C TYR A 524 12.69 -27.17 -9.09
N SER A 525 13.96 -26.98 -8.69
CA SER A 525 14.59 -27.78 -7.63
C SER A 525 13.98 -27.46 -6.26
N LYS A 526 13.87 -28.45 -5.37
CA LYS A 526 13.40 -28.22 -3.98
C LYS A 526 14.35 -27.27 -3.24
N GLY A 527 13.81 -26.26 -2.58
CA GLY A 527 14.54 -25.34 -1.72
C GLY A 527 14.16 -23.88 -1.91
N TYR A 528 14.75 -23.04 -1.07
CA TYR A 528 14.59 -21.58 -1.12
C TYR A 528 15.25 -20.94 -2.34
N ARG A 529 14.66 -19.84 -2.80
CA ARG A 529 15.12 -19.03 -3.92
C ARG A 529 14.56 -17.62 -3.84
N ASP A 530 15.26 -16.68 -4.45
CA ASP A 530 14.71 -15.36 -4.73
C ASP A 530 13.67 -15.44 -5.87
N GLU A 531 12.46 -14.92 -5.65
CA GLU A 531 11.46 -14.69 -6.71
C GLU A 531 10.84 -13.28 -6.60
N MET A 532 10.27 -12.78 -7.70
CA MET A 532 9.44 -11.58 -7.68
C MET A 532 8.00 -11.97 -7.34
N THR A 533 7.54 -11.62 -6.14
CA THR A 533 6.17 -11.92 -5.68
C THR A 533 5.34 -10.65 -5.49
N MET A 534 4.03 -10.82 -5.39
CA MET A 534 3.10 -9.71 -5.19
C MET A 534 2.92 -9.43 -3.70
N HIS A 535 3.26 -8.21 -3.28
CA HIS A 535 3.18 -7.77 -1.89
C HIS A 535 1.94 -6.91 -1.65
N ILE A 536 1.28 -7.15 -0.52
CA ILE A 536 0.25 -6.28 0.04
C ILE A 536 0.79 -5.51 1.26
N GLY A 537 0.46 -4.22 1.34
CA GLY A 537 0.72 -3.39 2.51
C GLY A 537 -0.10 -3.90 3.70
N ALA A 538 0.56 -4.34 4.77
CA ALA A 538 -0.10 -4.98 5.91
C ALA A 538 -1.19 -4.09 6.54
N GLY A 539 -0.98 -2.78 6.62
CA GLY A 539 -2.01 -1.83 7.09
C GLY A 539 -3.30 -1.84 6.22
N TYR A 540 -3.17 -2.02 4.91
CA TYR A 540 -4.33 -2.20 4.02
C TYR A 540 -4.94 -3.60 4.17
N PHE A 541 -4.12 -4.65 4.31
CA PHE A 541 -4.63 -6.00 4.55
C PHE A 541 -5.48 -6.07 5.82
N PHE A 542 -4.92 -5.72 6.99
CA PHE A 542 -5.63 -5.83 8.26
C PHE A 542 -6.85 -4.89 8.33
N GLY A 543 -6.68 -3.63 7.89
CA GLY A 543 -7.73 -2.61 7.99
C GLY A 543 -8.85 -2.69 6.94
N GLU A 544 -8.55 -3.05 5.68
CA GLU A 544 -9.48 -2.92 4.55
C GLU A 544 -9.85 -4.26 3.89
N MET A 545 -8.94 -5.25 3.87
CA MET A 545 -9.24 -6.59 3.31
C MET A 545 -9.85 -7.55 4.34
N LEU A 546 -9.16 -7.72 5.47
CA LEU A 546 -9.53 -8.65 6.53
C LEU A 546 -10.65 -8.08 7.42
N ARG A 547 -10.63 -6.76 7.67
CA ARG A 547 -11.69 -6.00 8.38
C ARG A 547 -11.94 -6.50 9.81
N LYS A 548 -10.89 -6.98 10.48
CA LYS A 548 -10.89 -7.39 11.89
C LYS A 548 -10.16 -6.30 12.70
N PRO A 549 -10.85 -5.54 13.57
CA PRO A 549 -10.22 -4.46 14.34
C PRO A 549 -9.31 -4.97 15.47
N LYS A 550 -9.48 -6.24 15.86
CA LYS A 550 -8.61 -6.96 16.80
C LYS A 550 -8.08 -8.21 16.11
N ILE A 551 -6.77 -8.36 16.10
CA ILE A 551 -6.04 -9.57 15.77
C ILE A 551 -5.53 -10.14 17.09
N ASP A 552 -6.10 -11.27 17.49
CA ASP A 552 -5.79 -11.90 18.76
C ASP A 552 -4.41 -12.56 18.71
N VAL A 553 -4.14 -13.35 17.66
CA VAL A 553 -2.85 -14.04 17.44
C VAL A 553 -2.32 -13.69 16.05
N LEU A 554 -1.06 -13.24 15.97
CA LEU A 554 -0.36 -12.95 14.72
C LEU A 554 0.95 -13.73 14.64
N TRP A 555 1.14 -14.62 13.68
CA TRP A 555 2.43 -15.26 13.43
C TRP A 555 3.07 -14.65 12.19
N ILE A 556 4.38 -14.37 12.25
CA ILE A 556 5.12 -13.68 11.19
C ILE A 556 6.42 -14.44 10.88
N ASP A 557 6.46 -15.05 9.71
CA ASP A 557 7.62 -15.74 9.13
C ASP A 557 7.74 -15.42 7.64
N THR A 558 8.12 -14.17 7.34
CA THR A 558 8.02 -13.60 5.98
C THR A 558 9.35 -13.59 5.21
N GLU A 559 10.32 -14.40 5.66
CA GLU A 559 11.64 -14.57 5.04
C GLU A 559 12.32 -13.23 4.68
N GLY A 560 12.30 -12.28 5.62
CA GLY A 560 13.07 -11.02 5.59
C GLY A 560 12.24 -9.72 5.53
N HIS A 561 10.92 -9.81 5.40
CA HIS A 561 10.03 -8.63 5.29
C HIS A 561 9.45 -8.16 6.65
N GLU A 562 9.77 -8.84 7.75
CA GLU A 562 9.09 -8.72 9.05
C GLU A 562 9.18 -7.29 9.60
N TYR A 563 10.36 -6.69 9.55
CA TYR A 563 10.62 -5.33 10.07
C TYR A 563 9.62 -4.31 9.54
N THR A 564 9.26 -4.40 8.27
CA THR A 564 8.34 -3.45 7.63
C THR A 564 6.88 -3.64 8.07
N VAL A 565 6.55 -4.77 8.69
CA VAL A 565 5.26 -5.02 9.37
C VAL A 565 5.35 -4.63 10.85
N LEU A 566 6.48 -4.93 11.50
CA LEU A 566 6.75 -4.60 12.90
C LEU A 566 6.75 -3.08 13.17
N GLU A 567 7.29 -2.28 12.25
CA GLU A 567 7.26 -0.81 12.31
C GLU A 567 5.83 -0.24 12.42
N LEU A 568 4.81 -0.98 11.96
CA LEU A 568 3.40 -0.54 11.98
C LEU A 568 2.73 -0.67 13.36
N LEU A 569 3.35 -1.43 14.28
CA LEU A 569 2.84 -1.75 15.62
C LEU A 569 2.97 -0.61 16.64
N HIS A 570 3.91 0.31 16.42
CA HIS A 570 4.28 1.36 17.37
C HIS A 570 3.12 2.31 17.70
N ARG A 571 3.25 3.10 18.77
CA ARG A 571 2.24 4.11 19.13
C ARG A 571 2.09 5.15 18.01
N GLY A 572 0.85 5.37 17.59
CA GLY A 572 0.55 6.22 16.42
C GLY A 572 1.03 5.64 15.08
N GLY A 573 1.45 4.37 15.03
CA GLY A 573 1.76 3.63 13.80
C GLY A 573 0.52 3.35 12.94
N GLU A 574 0.72 2.83 11.73
CA GLU A 574 -0.37 2.63 10.76
C GLU A 574 -1.50 1.72 11.28
N PHE A 575 -1.20 0.70 12.09
CA PHE A 575 -2.26 -0.15 12.66
C PHE A 575 -3.17 0.67 13.59
N GLU A 576 -2.59 1.50 14.45
CA GLU A 576 -3.35 2.35 15.38
C GLU A 576 -4.18 3.41 14.64
N LYS A 577 -3.63 4.06 13.61
CA LYS A 577 -4.38 4.98 12.72
C LYS A 577 -5.55 4.31 12.01
N ARG A 578 -5.46 3.01 11.75
CA ARG A 578 -6.45 2.20 11.03
C ARG A 578 -7.39 1.43 11.97
N GLY A 579 -7.28 1.64 13.29
CA GLY A 579 -8.11 0.96 14.29
C GLY A 579 -7.81 -0.54 14.47
N VAL A 580 -6.65 -1.01 13.99
CA VAL A 580 -6.17 -2.39 14.11
C VAL A 580 -5.35 -2.54 15.38
N LYS A 581 -5.74 -3.50 16.22
CA LYS A 581 -5.00 -3.96 17.40
C LYS A 581 -4.40 -5.33 17.12
N VAL A 582 -3.17 -5.55 17.57
CA VAL A 582 -2.58 -6.91 17.68
C VAL A 582 -2.34 -7.19 19.16
N CYS A 583 -2.90 -8.28 19.68
CA CYS A 583 -2.82 -8.62 21.10
C CYS A 583 -1.59 -9.46 21.46
N GLN A 584 -1.19 -10.40 20.61
CA GLN A 584 0.04 -11.18 20.78
C GLN A 584 0.55 -11.67 19.42
N MET A 585 1.86 -11.91 19.33
CA MET A 585 2.48 -12.40 18.11
C MET A 585 3.73 -13.26 18.35
N ASN A 586 4.03 -14.15 17.41
CA ASN A 586 5.35 -14.78 17.28
C ASN A 586 6.00 -14.26 16.00
N VAL A 587 7.28 -13.94 16.05
CA VAL A 587 8.00 -13.39 14.88
C VAL A 587 9.40 -13.99 14.73
N GLU A 588 9.72 -14.32 13.48
CA GLU A 588 11.00 -14.83 12.98
C GLU A 588 11.84 -13.66 12.46
N MET A 589 12.58 -12.99 13.35
CA MET A 589 13.39 -11.83 12.97
C MET A 589 14.64 -12.29 12.21
N HIS A 590 14.56 -12.22 10.89
CA HIS A 590 15.61 -12.61 9.96
C HIS A 590 16.67 -11.52 9.77
N LYS A 591 17.83 -11.87 9.19
CA LYS A 591 18.86 -10.90 8.79
C LYS A 591 19.78 -11.44 7.69
N ASP A 592 20.36 -10.54 6.91
CA ASP A 592 21.30 -10.84 5.82
C ASP A 592 20.76 -11.87 4.79
N LEU A 593 19.43 -12.06 4.65
CA LEU A 593 18.85 -13.16 3.86
C LEU A 593 19.16 -13.07 2.36
N HIS A 594 19.14 -11.88 1.78
CA HIS A 594 19.60 -11.64 0.41
C HIS A 594 21.15 -11.51 0.35
N GLU A 595 21.71 -11.12 -0.80
CA GLU A 595 23.15 -10.93 -0.96
C GLU A 595 23.68 -9.63 -0.33
N GLU A 596 22.82 -8.61 -0.24
CA GLU A 596 23.10 -7.33 0.41
C GLU A 596 22.36 -7.25 1.75
N SER A 597 23.09 -6.95 2.83
CA SER A 597 22.53 -6.72 4.17
C SER A 597 21.78 -5.39 4.20
N GLN A 598 20.50 -5.38 4.54
CA GLN A 598 19.67 -4.18 4.61
C GLN A 598 19.68 -3.51 5.99
N GLY A 599 20.71 -3.76 6.79
CA GLY A 599 20.82 -3.21 8.14
C GLY A 599 19.82 -3.82 9.12
N GLU A 600 19.46 -5.09 8.94
CA GLU A 600 18.42 -5.77 9.74
C GLU A 600 18.75 -5.79 11.23
N LYS A 601 20.03 -5.88 11.61
CA LYS A 601 20.49 -5.75 12.99
C LYS A 601 20.22 -4.36 13.60
N GLN A 602 20.26 -3.31 12.77
CA GLN A 602 19.83 -1.97 13.18
C GLN A 602 18.30 -1.91 13.27
N LYS A 603 17.55 -2.40 12.27
CA LYS A 603 16.08 -2.43 12.30
C LYS A 603 15.56 -3.15 13.56
N PHE A 604 16.19 -4.28 13.92
CA PHE A 604 15.93 -5.01 15.15
C PHE A 604 16.22 -4.18 16.42
N HIS A 605 17.42 -3.58 16.51
CA HIS A 605 17.81 -2.72 17.62
C HIS A 605 16.82 -1.55 17.80
N ASP A 606 16.52 -0.83 16.72
CA ASP A 606 15.67 0.36 16.73
C ASP A 606 14.21 -0.02 17.07
N PHE A 607 13.70 -1.15 16.56
CA PHE A 607 12.41 -1.72 16.96
C PHE A 607 12.34 -2.04 18.46
N VAL A 608 13.32 -2.76 19.01
CA VAL A 608 13.32 -3.14 20.44
C VAL A 608 13.36 -1.91 21.34
N TRP A 609 14.20 -0.91 21.02
CA TRP A 609 14.20 0.34 21.79
C TRP A 609 12.88 1.09 21.67
N LYS A 610 12.27 1.13 20.49
CA LYS A 610 10.97 1.78 20.29
C LYS A 610 9.84 1.05 21.03
N VAL A 611 9.89 -0.27 21.17
CA VAL A 611 8.99 -1.07 22.04
C VAL A 611 9.13 -0.69 23.51
N LEU A 612 10.36 -0.56 24.01
CA LEU A 612 10.63 -0.15 25.40
C LEU A 612 10.20 1.31 25.66
N GLU A 613 10.37 2.20 24.69
CA GLU A 613 9.88 3.59 24.78
C GLU A 613 8.35 3.71 24.70
N ASP A 614 7.69 2.85 23.92
CA ASP A 614 6.23 2.89 23.76
C ASP A 614 5.50 2.34 24.99
N GLY A 615 6.08 1.41 25.75
CA GLY A 615 5.38 0.77 26.87
C GLY A 615 4.07 0.07 26.46
N LYS A 616 4.00 -0.39 25.20
CA LYS A 616 2.82 -1.01 24.58
C LYS A 616 2.90 -2.53 24.56
N TYR A 617 4.12 -3.05 24.34
CA TYR A 617 4.41 -4.47 24.18
C TYR A 617 5.54 -4.92 25.13
N VAL A 618 5.54 -6.21 25.48
CA VAL A 618 6.69 -6.91 26.09
C VAL A 618 7.15 -8.02 25.16
N MET A 619 8.48 -8.25 25.06
CA MET A 619 9.07 -9.28 24.19
C MET A 619 9.66 -10.40 25.04
N LEU A 620 9.11 -11.60 24.88
CA LEU A 620 9.29 -12.76 25.76
C LEU A 620 9.81 -13.98 24.97
N LYS A 621 10.23 -14.99 25.74
CA LYS A 621 10.75 -16.31 25.32
C LYS A 621 11.64 -16.21 24.07
N PRO A 622 12.68 -15.35 24.07
CA PRO A 622 13.52 -15.11 22.92
C PRO A 622 14.44 -16.30 22.69
N PHE A 623 14.66 -16.66 21.42
CA PHE A 623 15.50 -17.79 21.04
C PHE A 623 16.35 -17.44 19.82
N PHE A 624 17.66 -17.67 19.91
CA PHE A 624 18.59 -17.43 18.80
C PHE A 624 18.84 -18.72 18.03
N VAL A 625 18.50 -18.73 16.75
CA VAL A 625 18.81 -19.83 15.84
C VAL A 625 20.10 -19.51 15.09
N SER A 626 21.07 -20.43 15.13
CA SER A 626 22.40 -20.24 14.54
C SER A 626 22.57 -20.87 13.14
N SER A 627 21.57 -21.59 12.64
CA SER A 627 21.51 -22.10 11.26
C SER A 627 21.01 -21.02 10.29
N TYR A 628 21.13 -21.27 8.98
CA TYR A 628 20.59 -20.45 7.88
C TYR A 628 20.76 -18.93 8.07
N LYS A 629 22.04 -18.49 8.07
CA LYS A 629 22.49 -17.10 8.31
C LYS A 629 22.21 -16.55 9.73
N GLY A 630 21.24 -17.10 10.46
CA GLY A 630 20.99 -16.90 11.88
C GLY A 630 19.97 -15.78 12.17
N PHE A 631 18.96 -16.10 12.97
CA PHE A 631 17.74 -15.31 13.20
C PHE A 631 17.27 -15.39 14.66
N ILE A 632 16.35 -14.50 15.07
CA ILE A 632 15.80 -14.45 16.43
C ILE A 632 14.30 -14.73 16.40
N ARG A 633 13.87 -15.79 17.09
CA ARG A 633 12.45 -16.04 17.41
C ARG A 633 12.09 -15.32 18.70
N THR A 634 10.91 -14.70 18.78
CA THR A 634 10.39 -14.12 20.04
C THR A 634 8.86 -14.02 20.04
N PHE A 635 8.27 -14.11 21.24
CA PHE A 635 6.84 -13.96 21.49
C PHE A 635 6.55 -12.57 22.09
N ILE A 636 5.75 -11.75 21.43
CA ILE A 636 5.51 -10.35 21.81
C ILE A 636 4.04 -10.17 22.21
N VAL A 637 3.79 -9.60 23.40
CA VAL A 637 2.43 -9.47 23.98
C VAL A 637 2.08 -8.00 24.23
N ASN A 638 0.88 -7.59 23.82
CA ASN A 638 0.31 -6.27 24.08
C ASN A 638 -0.21 -6.20 25.52
N VAL A 639 0.39 -5.32 26.31
CA VAL A 639 0.05 -5.16 27.74
C VAL A 639 -0.50 -3.77 28.05
N ALA A 640 -0.91 -3.01 27.03
CA ALA A 640 -1.42 -1.65 27.18
C ALA A 640 -2.74 -1.36 26.45
N ASP A 641 -3.17 -2.19 25.50
CA ASP A 641 -4.52 -2.11 24.93
C ASP A 641 -5.53 -2.84 25.82
N LYS A 642 -6.61 -2.14 26.19
CA LYS A 642 -7.60 -2.63 27.15
C LYS A 642 -8.31 -3.89 26.67
N GLU A 643 -8.64 -4.03 25.39
CA GLU A 643 -9.36 -5.20 24.87
C GLU A 643 -8.47 -6.46 24.91
N CYS A 644 -7.15 -6.29 24.74
CA CYS A 644 -6.20 -7.37 24.94
C CYS A 644 -6.05 -7.72 26.43
N THR A 645 -5.90 -6.73 27.34
CA THR A 645 -5.72 -7.01 28.77
C THR A 645 -6.98 -7.54 29.46
N ASP A 646 -8.16 -7.11 29.02
CA ASP A 646 -9.46 -7.60 29.50
C ASP A 646 -9.68 -9.08 29.16
N LEU A 647 -9.07 -9.58 28.07
CA LEU A 647 -9.23 -10.95 27.59
C LEU A 647 -8.11 -11.90 28.08
N TYR A 648 -6.86 -11.42 28.17
CA TYR A 648 -5.69 -12.27 28.44
C TYR A 648 -5.12 -12.17 29.87
N LEU A 649 -5.39 -11.09 30.61
CA LEU A 649 -4.84 -10.87 31.95
C LEU A 649 -5.89 -10.89 33.07
N THR A 650 -7.12 -10.52 32.75
CA THR A 650 -8.19 -10.34 33.76
C THR A 650 -8.95 -11.66 33.95
N PRO A 651 -9.04 -12.21 35.18
CA PRO A 651 -9.89 -13.37 35.47
C PRO A 651 -11.38 -13.09 35.21
N GLU A 652 -12.18 -14.16 35.11
CA GLU A 652 -13.66 -14.11 35.19
C GLU A 652 -14.15 -13.86 36.63
#